data_AF-A0A9P5JVC3-F1
#
_entry.id   AF-A0A9P5JVC3-F1
#
_cell.length_a   1.000
_cell.length_b   1.000
_cell.length_c   1.000
_cell.angle_alpha   90.00
_cell.angle_beta   90.00
_cell.angle_gamma   90.00
#
_symmetry.space_group_name_H-M   'P 1'
#
loop_
_entity.id
_entity.type
_entity.pdbx_description
1 polymer ?
#
loop_
_entity_poly.entity_id
_entity_poly.type
_entity_poly.pdbx_seq_one_letter_code
_entity_poly.pdbx_strand_id
1 'polypeptide(L)'
;MWSIAVLVLLAAARALAAPSPSTLSSSSFPLPLSLSSTHAGPSLPQATLPPQSLSTFVTLTSSPASSSSESSSPPLPPSVLTTLGISALTELGPSVIPVTPYPFAPFPSPSSEPPIPGVYPASSPRHPPPVESPALVPDFAPAWTRAYEKAKAKVETWSLEEKVSITTGVGLASSRCIGNIAPIGDFSGLCLEDSPLGVRLVDFATVFPAAINAASTWKRSLLRARGVAMGKEHVGKGVNVALGPMMNIVRVVQGGRNWEGFGADPFLAGVGAYETVLGMQSAGVQACAKHYINNEQENQRMMESSNVDDRTQHEIYVAPFLRSVMAGLASVMCSYNLVNGTYACENNHTLNGILKNDLGFQGFVMSDWTAQHSTMSAMTGLDMSMPGDISFYSNTSYFGANLTAYVENGTIPEARVDDMATRILASWYFLGQDSPNYPKTNFNAIYPLDEATNEHVDVQDDHGELVREVHRSSIVLLKNVNDALPLKKPRKLVLIGSDAAPAHIAGPNEFSDQGGVDGVLAIGWGSGSGWFTYKISPYEAFQARARIDHTSFSWFFDDFNLVGAATAAIQRDVAIVFIQSDSGEGYITVDGNVGDRNNLTAWLNGDALVQAVASQNNNTIVVVNSVGPLILEPWIDHPNVTAVVWAGLGGTETGNALVDVIYGAANPSGRLPYTIAKSPNDYPAQLALGGNGEEILNITYSEGCVLYVSFYLL
;
A
#
# COMPACT_ATOMS: atom_id res chain seq x y z
N MET A 1 12.23 9.41 15.60
CA MET A 1 11.78 9.34 17.01
C MET A 1 10.63 8.35 17.27
N TRP A 2 10.08 7.67 16.25
CA TRP A 2 8.86 6.86 16.38
C TRP A 2 8.97 5.66 17.33
N SER A 3 10.13 4.98 17.37
CA SER A 3 10.34 3.71 18.10
C SER A 3 10.19 3.78 19.64
N ILE A 4 10.05 4.97 20.23
CA ILE A 4 9.96 5.14 21.70
C ILE A 4 8.50 5.26 22.17
N ALA A 5 7.60 5.85 21.37
CA ALA A 5 6.21 6.11 21.80
C ALA A 5 5.44 4.81 22.11
N VAL A 6 5.54 3.81 21.22
CA VAL A 6 4.89 2.50 21.36
C VAL A 6 5.40 1.75 22.61
N LEU A 7 6.70 1.82 22.88
CA LEU A 7 7.35 1.18 24.03
C LEU A 7 6.95 1.79 25.38
N VAL A 8 6.66 3.10 25.42
CA VAL A 8 6.22 3.79 26.65
C VAL A 8 4.77 3.42 27.02
N LEU A 9 3.88 3.27 26.04
CA LEU A 9 2.48 2.88 26.28
C LEU A 9 2.36 1.45 26.85
N LEU A 10 3.14 0.50 26.31
CA LEU A 10 3.18 -0.89 26.79
C LEU A 10 3.66 -1.02 28.25
N ALA A 11 4.49 -0.09 28.72
CA ALA A 11 4.95 -0.08 30.12
C ALA A 11 3.89 0.49 31.08
N ALA A 12 3.15 1.52 30.67
CA ALA A 12 2.18 2.21 31.52
C ALA A 12 0.96 1.34 31.91
N ALA A 13 0.46 0.52 30.97
CA ALA A 13 -0.75 -0.29 31.16
C ALA A 13 -0.65 -1.34 32.29
N ARG A 14 0.56 -1.74 32.71
CA ARG A 14 0.77 -2.73 33.79
C ARG A 14 0.83 -2.13 35.21
N ALA A 15 0.72 -0.81 35.36
CA ALA A 15 0.96 -0.14 36.66
C ALA A 15 -0.30 0.19 37.48
N LEU A 16 -1.51 0.03 36.93
CA LEU A 16 -2.75 0.60 37.51
C LEU A 16 -3.90 -0.41 37.71
N ALA A 17 -3.60 -1.60 38.25
CA ALA A 17 -4.62 -2.55 38.71
C ALA A 17 -4.13 -3.39 39.91
N ALA A 18 -4.31 -2.89 41.14
CA ALA A 18 -3.97 -3.62 42.37
C ALA A 18 -4.88 -3.27 43.57
N PRO A 19 -5.79 -4.18 43.99
CA PRO A 19 -6.51 -4.08 45.25
C PRO A 19 -5.78 -4.80 46.41
N SER A 20 -6.00 -4.32 47.64
CA SER A 20 -5.32 -4.75 48.88
C SER A 20 -5.77 -6.14 49.40
N PRO A 21 -4.96 -6.82 50.26
CA PRO A 21 -5.11 -8.26 50.53
C PRO A 21 -5.95 -8.64 51.77
N SER A 22 -6.37 -9.91 51.84
CA SER A 22 -6.90 -10.54 53.06
C SER A 22 -6.51 -12.03 53.24
N THR A 23 -5.74 -12.28 54.31
CA THR A 23 -5.71 -13.47 55.19
C THR A 23 -5.94 -14.91 54.68
N LEU A 24 -4.86 -15.71 54.72
CA LEU A 24 -4.71 -17.01 55.39
C LEU A 24 -5.71 -18.18 55.16
N SER A 25 -5.18 -19.30 54.63
CA SER A 25 -5.10 -20.59 55.37
C SER A 25 -4.10 -21.55 54.70
N SER A 26 -3.82 -22.72 55.28
CA SER A 26 -2.72 -23.61 54.88
C SER A 26 -3.11 -25.10 54.81
N SER A 27 -2.46 -25.88 53.93
CA SER A 27 -2.42 -27.35 53.97
C SER A 27 -1.18 -27.88 53.23
N SER A 28 -0.64 -29.02 53.65
CA SER A 28 0.75 -29.44 53.41
C SER A 28 0.92 -30.81 52.72
N PHE A 29 2.02 -30.95 51.97
CA PHE A 29 2.80 -32.19 51.67
C PHE A 29 2.17 -33.33 50.82
N PRO A 30 2.99 -34.30 50.31
CA PRO A 30 4.46 -34.41 50.21
C PRO A 30 5.04 -34.77 48.80
N LEU A 31 6.39 -34.78 48.71
CA LEU A 31 7.22 -35.34 47.62
C LEU A 31 7.71 -36.78 47.91
N PRO A 32 8.25 -37.49 46.90
CA PRO A 32 9.68 -37.88 46.87
C PRO A 32 10.38 -37.44 45.56
N LEU A 33 11.67 -37.07 45.45
CA LEU A 33 12.95 -37.71 45.84
C LEU A 33 13.29 -38.99 45.03
N SER A 34 14.52 -39.26 44.56
CA SER A 34 15.76 -38.45 44.37
C SER A 34 16.85 -39.29 43.64
N LEU A 35 17.94 -38.67 43.13
CA LEU A 35 19.34 -39.17 43.22
C LEU A 35 20.38 -38.18 42.59
N SER A 36 21.69 -38.36 42.87
CA SER A 36 22.69 -37.26 42.81
C SER A 36 24.18 -37.67 42.86
N SER A 37 25.07 -36.90 42.20
CA SER A 37 26.53 -36.72 42.48
C SER A 37 27.09 -35.58 41.59
N THR A 38 27.89 -34.56 41.96
CA THR A 38 29.08 -34.38 42.86
C THR A 38 30.35 -35.10 42.34
N HIS A 39 31.60 -34.59 42.33
CA HIS A 39 32.37 -33.45 42.91
C HIS A 39 33.54 -33.07 41.93
N ALA A 40 34.39 -32.02 42.02
CA ALA A 40 34.51 -30.72 42.72
C ALA A 40 35.71 -29.91 42.11
N GLY A 41 36.08 -28.72 42.64
CA GLY A 41 37.21 -27.87 42.18
C GLY A 41 38.46 -27.86 43.10
N PRO A 42 39.59 -27.26 42.67
CA PRO A 42 40.14 -26.01 43.25
C PRO A 42 40.91 -25.12 42.21
N SER A 43 41.46 -23.91 42.46
CA SER A 43 41.31 -22.80 43.44
C SER A 43 42.03 -21.51 42.92
N LEU A 44 42.00 -20.38 43.66
CA LEU A 44 42.66 -19.09 43.33
C LEU A 44 44.08 -18.91 43.94
N PRO A 45 44.82 -17.84 43.57
CA PRO A 45 44.91 -16.66 44.46
C PRO A 45 44.77 -15.27 43.75
N GLN A 46 44.65 -14.19 44.53
CA GLN A 46 44.44 -12.79 44.06
C GLN A 46 45.59 -11.82 44.41
N ALA A 47 45.80 -10.80 43.55
CA ALA A 47 46.51 -9.52 43.77
C ALA A 47 46.25 -8.60 42.54
N THR A 48 46.16 -7.25 42.56
CA THR A 48 46.06 -6.22 43.62
C THR A 48 45.21 -5.02 43.10
N LEU A 49 45.33 -3.79 43.65
CA LEU A 49 44.61 -2.56 43.23
C LEU A 49 45.58 -1.33 43.07
N PRO A 50 45.14 -0.05 43.08
CA PRO A 50 44.86 0.84 41.92
C PRO A 50 45.78 2.12 41.95
N PRO A 51 45.48 3.37 41.44
CA PRO A 51 44.37 3.90 40.61
C PRO A 51 44.76 4.95 39.50
N GLN A 52 43.77 5.72 39.01
CA GLN A 52 43.83 7.10 38.45
C GLN A 52 44.24 7.34 36.96
N SER A 53 44.22 8.62 36.55
CA SER A 53 43.55 9.09 35.31
C SER A 53 44.03 10.46 34.74
N LEU A 54 43.56 10.78 33.52
CA LEU A 54 43.46 12.10 32.83
C LEU A 54 44.61 12.64 31.94
N SER A 55 44.16 13.26 30.82
CA SER A 55 44.66 14.44 30.07
C SER A 55 46.05 14.51 29.38
N THR A 56 46.02 14.49 28.04
CA THR A 56 46.32 15.59 27.06
C THR A 56 47.53 16.55 27.18
N PHE A 57 48.02 17.00 26.01
CA PHE A 57 48.96 18.11 25.67
C PHE A 57 50.49 17.86 25.82
N VAL A 58 51.43 18.57 25.14
CA VAL A 58 51.58 19.07 23.73
C VAL A 58 53.04 19.60 23.52
N THR A 59 53.32 20.40 22.47
CA THR A 59 54.50 21.30 22.22
C THR A 59 55.76 20.68 21.57
N LEU A 60 56.71 21.40 20.93
CA LEU A 60 56.87 22.66 20.12
C LEU A 60 58.34 22.62 19.55
N THR A 61 58.97 23.50 18.73
CA THR A 61 58.69 24.79 18.03
C THR A 61 59.65 24.91 16.82
N SER A 62 59.36 25.73 15.78
CA SER A 62 60.26 26.82 15.28
C SER A 62 59.83 27.45 13.92
N SER A 63 60.26 28.70 13.71
CA SER A 63 60.03 29.60 12.54
C SER A 63 61.40 30.18 12.08
N PRO A 64 61.57 31.30 11.34
CA PRO A 64 60.67 32.16 10.53
C PRO A 64 61.23 32.57 9.12
N ALA A 65 60.48 33.36 8.32
CA ALA A 65 60.97 34.40 7.37
C ALA A 65 59.80 35.19 6.73
N SER A 66 60.06 36.30 6.02
CA SER A 66 59.05 37.27 5.53
C SER A 66 59.34 37.91 4.15
N SER A 67 58.32 38.48 3.49
CA SER A 67 58.38 39.66 2.59
C SER A 67 56.96 40.05 2.10
N SER A 68 56.81 41.16 1.35
CA SER A 68 55.57 41.94 1.25
C SER A 68 55.24 42.49 -0.15
N SER A 69 53.98 42.91 -0.36
CA SER A 69 53.56 44.04 -1.22
C SER A 69 52.10 44.45 -0.96
N GLU A 70 51.70 45.68 -1.31
CA GLU A 70 50.39 46.28 -1.06
C GLU A 70 49.78 46.88 -2.35
N SER A 71 48.44 47.01 -2.45
CA SER A 71 47.81 48.11 -3.20
C SER A 71 46.30 48.32 -2.89
N SER A 72 45.98 49.51 -2.35
CA SER A 72 44.72 50.30 -2.49
C SER A 72 43.33 49.75 -2.12
N SER A 73 42.64 50.53 -1.28
CA SER A 73 41.23 50.44 -0.78
C SER A 73 40.20 51.09 -1.76
N PRO A 74 38.86 51.27 -1.49
CA PRO A 74 38.16 51.64 -0.23
C PRO A 74 36.85 50.80 0.03
N PRO A 75 35.88 51.16 0.94
CA PRO A 75 35.14 50.14 1.71
C PRO A 75 33.59 50.10 1.54
N LEU A 76 32.97 49.08 2.17
CA LEU A 76 31.53 49.01 2.49
C LEU A 76 31.30 48.61 3.97
N PRO A 77 30.16 48.95 4.58
CA PRO A 77 29.94 48.91 6.04
C PRO A 77 29.66 47.51 6.62
N PRO A 78 29.77 47.34 7.97
CA PRO A 78 29.78 46.02 8.60
C PRO A 78 28.42 45.32 8.73
N SER A 79 28.50 44.00 8.85
CA SER A 79 27.40 43.07 9.13
C SER A 79 26.63 43.37 10.42
N VAL A 80 25.29 43.28 10.35
CA VAL A 80 24.45 43.03 11.53
C VAL A 80 24.18 41.54 11.62
N LEU A 81 24.77 40.88 12.62
CA LEU A 81 24.48 39.48 12.93
C LEU A 81 23.07 39.39 13.54
N THR A 82 22.15 38.65 12.91
CA THR A 82 20.84 38.32 13.49
C THR A 82 20.65 36.82 13.51
N THR A 83 20.51 36.28 14.72
CA THR A 83 20.21 34.86 14.97
C THR A 83 18.78 34.56 14.51
N LEU A 84 18.63 33.69 13.51
CA LEU A 84 17.34 33.08 13.19
C LEU A 84 16.96 32.11 14.30
N GLY A 85 16.01 32.53 15.16
CA GLY A 85 15.41 31.67 16.17
C GLY A 85 14.33 30.79 15.53
N ILE A 86 14.52 29.48 15.57
CA ILE A 86 13.50 28.50 15.16
C ILE A 86 12.23 28.78 15.96
N SER A 87 11.16 29.18 15.28
CA SER A 87 9.86 29.52 15.85
C SER A 87 8.81 28.58 15.25
N ALA A 88 7.88 28.11 16.08
CA ALA A 88 6.87 27.15 15.64
C ALA A 88 5.94 27.74 14.56
N LEU A 89 5.47 26.88 13.65
CA LEU A 89 4.46 27.21 12.64
C LEU A 89 3.07 27.32 13.29
N THR A 90 2.86 28.36 14.08
CA THR A 90 1.52 28.87 14.39
C THR A 90 1.07 29.77 13.25
N GLU A 91 -0.11 29.52 12.69
CA GLU A 91 -0.74 30.34 11.67
C GLU A 91 -0.75 31.81 12.07
N LEU A 92 -0.20 32.69 11.22
CA LEU A 92 -0.19 34.12 11.49
C LEU A 92 -1.61 34.67 11.32
N GLY A 93 -2.07 35.41 12.34
CA GLY A 93 -3.40 36.02 12.38
C GLY A 93 -3.71 36.90 11.15
N PRO A 94 -5.00 37.19 10.90
CA PRO A 94 -5.55 37.47 9.58
C PRO A 94 -4.85 38.63 8.87
N SER A 95 -3.98 38.28 7.93
CA SER A 95 -3.53 39.20 6.89
C SER A 95 -4.70 39.43 5.94
N VAL A 96 -5.36 40.58 6.07
CA VAL A 96 -6.55 40.94 5.28
C VAL A 96 -6.16 41.22 3.83
N ILE A 97 -5.95 40.15 3.07
CA ILE A 97 -6.02 40.16 1.61
C ILE A 97 -7.45 40.58 1.26
N PRO A 98 -7.67 41.55 0.34
CA PRO A 98 -9.02 41.90 -0.10
C PRO A 98 -9.68 40.71 -0.80
N VAL A 99 -10.53 39.97 -0.07
CA VAL A 99 -11.29 38.85 -0.61
C VAL A 99 -12.29 39.40 -1.63
N THR A 100 -11.93 39.28 -2.91
CA THR A 100 -12.91 39.33 -3.98
C THR A 100 -13.69 38.03 -3.93
N PRO A 101 -15.04 38.03 -3.88
CA PRO A 101 -15.81 36.81 -3.77
C PRO A 101 -15.49 35.87 -4.94
N TYR A 102 -14.90 34.71 -4.65
CA TYR A 102 -14.57 33.75 -5.69
C TYR A 102 -15.87 33.19 -6.28
N PRO A 103 -16.12 33.30 -7.60
CA PRO A 103 -17.38 32.90 -8.20
C PRO A 103 -17.46 31.36 -8.28
N PHE A 104 -17.92 30.74 -7.20
CA PHE A 104 -18.31 29.33 -7.22
C PHE A 104 -19.57 29.15 -8.08
N ALA A 105 -19.39 28.63 -9.28
CA ALA A 105 -20.46 27.92 -9.97
C ALA A 105 -20.51 26.49 -9.39
N PRO A 106 -21.68 25.97 -8.99
CA PRO A 106 -21.84 24.55 -8.72
C PRO A 106 -21.36 23.74 -9.94
N PHE A 107 -20.61 22.67 -9.71
CA PHE A 107 -20.20 21.78 -10.79
C PHE A 107 -21.44 21.29 -11.56
N PRO A 108 -21.37 21.18 -12.89
CA PRO A 108 -22.49 20.68 -13.67
C PRO A 108 -22.86 19.30 -13.17
N SER A 109 -24.04 19.19 -12.54
CA SER A 109 -24.74 17.92 -12.45
C SER A 109 -24.90 17.38 -13.89
N PRO A 110 -24.74 16.07 -14.13
CA PRO A 110 -24.65 15.50 -15.46
C PRO A 110 -25.84 15.95 -16.29
N SER A 111 -25.57 16.31 -17.56
CA SER A 111 -26.51 17.00 -18.43
C SER A 111 -27.90 16.35 -18.40
N SER A 112 -28.94 17.16 -18.26
CA SER A 112 -30.33 16.68 -18.36
C SER A 112 -30.70 16.17 -19.77
N GLU A 113 -29.83 16.38 -20.75
CA GLU A 113 -29.74 15.58 -21.99
C GLU A 113 -29.53 14.09 -21.63
N PRO A 114 -30.51 13.20 -21.89
CA PRO A 114 -30.34 11.78 -21.63
C PRO A 114 -29.24 11.19 -22.54
N PRO A 115 -28.44 10.22 -22.07
CA PRO A 115 -27.45 9.55 -22.90
C PRO A 115 -28.11 8.92 -24.12
N ILE A 116 -27.39 8.93 -25.26
CA ILE A 116 -27.92 8.57 -26.59
C ILE A 116 -28.78 7.29 -26.51
N PRO A 117 -30.12 7.39 -26.66
CA PRO A 117 -31.01 6.30 -26.26
C PRO A 117 -30.73 5.00 -26.99
N GLY A 118 -30.45 3.94 -26.22
CA GLY A 118 -30.15 2.61 -26.72
C GLY A 118 -28.66 2.29 -26.94
N VAL A 119 -27.74 3.24 -26.70
CA VAL A 119 -26.29 2.98 -26.76
C VAL A 119 -25.73 2.48 -25.43
N TYR A 120 -26.17 3.07 -24.31
CA TYR A 120 -25.74 2.71 -22.95
C TYR A 120 -26.97 2.38 -22.08
N PRO A 121 -27.07 1.19 -21.48
CA PRO A 121 -28.20 0.85 -20.62
C PRO A 121 -28.03 1.39 -19.20
N ALA A 122 -29.08 2.04 -18.70
CA ALA A 122 -29.18 2.50 -17.33
C ALA A 122 -28.93 1.35 -16.34
N SER A 123 -27.93 1.54 -15.49
CA SER A 123 -27.33 0.51 -14.64
C SER A 123 -27.39 0.90 -13.16
N SER A 124 -27.34 -0.10 -12.29
CA SER A 124 -27.26 0.07 -10.83
C SER A 124 -25.87 -0.35 -10.36
N PRO A 125 -25.19 0.37 -9.46
CA PRO A 125 -23.87 -0.06 -8.95
C PRO A 125 -23.96 -1.42 -8.25
N ARG A 126 -25.12 -1.74 -7.62
CA ARG A 126 -25.43 -3.05 -7.03
C ARG A 126 -25.69 -4.18 -8.03
N HIS A 127 -25.90 -3.84 -9.31
CA HIS A 127 -26.19 -4.79 -10.40
C HIS A 127 -25.48 -4.34 -11.69
N PRO A 128 -24.12 -4.36 -11.71
CA PRO A 128 -23.35 -3.93 -12.86
C PRO A 128 -23.45 -4.96 -14.02
N PRO A 129 -23.11 -4.57 -15.26
CA PRO A 129 -23.18 -5.49 -16.39
C PRO A 129 -22.33 -6.77 -16.24
N PRO A 130 -22.76 -7.91 -16.79
CA PRO A 130 -21.97 -9.14 -16.85
C PRO A 130 -20.65 -8.94 -17.58
N VAL A 131 -19.59 -9.58 -17.11
CA VAL A 131 -18.22 -9.42 -17.63
C VAL A 131 -18.07 -9.98 -19.05
N GLU A 132 -18.93 -10.93 -19.40
CA GLU A 132 -19.04 -11.60 -20.70
C GLU A 132 -19.59 -10.66 -21.79
N SER A 133 -20.10 -9.49 -21.41
CA SER A 133 -20.65 -8.46 -22.32
C SER A 133 -19.79 -7.17 -22.34
N PRO A 134 -18.48 -7.21 -22.60
CA PRO A 134 -17.57 -6.06 -22.41
C PRO A 134 -17.78 -4.91 -23.41
N ALA A 135 -18.65 -5.08 -24.41
CA ALA A 135 -19.09 -4.01 -25.32
C ALA A 135 -20.23 -3.15 -24.71
N LEU A 136 -20.87 -3.63 -23.64
CA LEU A 136 -21.94 -2.93 -22.94
C LEU A 136 -21.30 -2.02 -21.88
N VAL A 137 -21.22 -0.72 -22.19
CA VAL A 137 -20.79 0.31 -21.24
C VAL A 137 -22.00 0.74 -20.41
N PRO A 138 -21.96 0.66 -19.06
CA PRO A 138 -23.06 1.02 -18.19
C PRO A 138 -23.30 2.53 -18.17
N ASP A 139 -24.57 2.93 -18.11
CA ASP A 139 -24.96 4.29 -17.72
C ASP A 139 -25.35 4.32 -16.24
N PHE A 140 -24.55 4.98 -15.41
CA PHE A 140 -24.87 5.18 -13.99
C PHE A 140 -25.54 6.54 -13.69
N ALA A 141 -25.72 7.43 -14.67
CA ALA A 141 -26.25 8.77 -14.41
C ALA A 141 -27.65 8.74 -13.76
N PRO A 142 -28.63 7.90 -14.19
CA PRO A 142 -29.92 7.80 -13.51
C PRO A 142 -29.84 7.30 -12.07
N ALA A 143 -28.81 6.53 -11.71
CA ALA A 143 -28.58 6.10 -10.33
C ALA A 143 -27.96 7.23 -9.48
N TRP A 144 -27.01 7.97 -10.05
CA TRP A 144 -26.47 9.19 -9.44
C TRP A 144 -27.54 10.27 -9.25
N THR A 145 -28.42 10.53 -10.22
CA THR A 145 -29.51 11.51 -10.09
C THR A 145 -30.36 11.24 -8.84
N ARG A 146 -30.83 9.99 -8.65
CA ARG A 146 -31.65 9.62 -7.47
C ARG A 146 -30.89 9.72 -6.15
N ALA A 147 -29.58 9.45 -6.16
CA ALA A 147 -28.72 9.59 -5.00
C ALA A 147 -28.50 11.07 -4.63
N TYR A 148 -28.28 11.92 -5.63
CA TYR A 148 -28.16 13.38 -5.50
C TYR A 148 -29.48 14.04 -5.07
N GLU A 149 -30.63 13.57 -5.54
CA GLU A 149 -31.96 14.03 -5.11
C GLU A 149 -32.16 13.78 -3.61
N LYS A 150 -31.89 12.55 -3.14
CA LYS A 150 -31.90 12.23 -1.70
C LYS A 150 -30.88 13.05 -0.91
N ALA A 151 -29.67 13.22 -1.44
CA ALA A 151 -28.57 13.91 -0.76
C ALA A 151 -28.89 15.40 -0.55
N LYS A 152 -29.27 16.12 -1.61
CA LYS A 152 -29.66 17.54 -1.54
C LYS A 152 -30.81 17.75 -0.55
N ALA A 153 -31.87 16.94 -0.64
CA ALA A 153 -33.03 17.03 0.26
C ALA A 153 -32.71 16.75 1.75
N LYS A 154 -31.57 16.11 2.07
CA LYS A 154 -31.08 15.95 3.45
C LYS A 154 -30.11 17.08 3.85
N VAL A 155 -29.19 17.47 2.96
CA VAL A 155 -28.24 18.59 3.18
C VAL A 155 -28.97 19.92 3.37
N GLU A 156 -30.09 20.14 2.68
CA GLU A 156 -31.00 21.28 2.89
C GLU A 156 -31.61 21.33 4.31
N THR A 157 -31.56 20.24 5.08
CA THR A 157 -32.05 20.20 6.47
C THR A 157 -30.95 20.32 7.53
N TRP A 158 -29.68 20.36 7.11
CA TRP A 158 -28.52 20.39 8.00
C TRP A 158 -28.02 21.81 8.31
N SER A 159 -27.46 21.99 9.51
CA SER A 159 -26.71 23.21 9.85
C SER A 159 -25.34 23.26 9.14
N LEU A 160 -24.68 24.42 9.15
CA LEU A 160 -23.33 24.56 8.61
C LEU A 160 -22.34 23.60 9.32
N GLU A 161 -22.47 23.43 10.63
CA GLU A 161 -21.64 22.53 11.43
C GLU A 161 -21.88 21.06 11.07
N GLU A 162 -23.12 20.66 10.81
CA GLU A 162 -23.44 19.31 10.32
C GLU A 162 -22.85 19.08 8.91
N LYS A 163 -23.02 20.04 8.00
CA LYS A 163 -22.42 19.99 6.65
C LYS A 163 -20.90 19.91 6.68
N VAL A 164 -20.25 20.60 7.63
CA VAL A 164 -18.80 20.52 7.85
C VAL A 164 -18.38 19.22 8.55
N SER A 165 -19.22 18.67 9.43
CA SER A 165 -18.95 17.41 10.15
C SER A 165 -18.93 16.19 9.24
N ILE A 166 -19.65 16.18 8.11
CA ILE A 166 -19.53 15.09 7.11
C ILE A 166 -18.28 15.22 6.24
N THR A 167 -17.69 16.41 6.14
CA THR A 167 -16.45 16.67 5.37
C THR A 167 -15.16 16.48 6.18
N THR A 168 -15.25 16.30 7.50
CA THR A 168 -14.07 16.33 8.38
C THR A 168 -13.94 15.01 9.14
N GLY A 169 -12.81 14.33 8.99
CA GLY A 169 -12.48 13.15 9.80
C GLY A 169 -12.39 13.46 11.31
N VAL A 170 -12.68 12.47 12.14
CA VAL A 170 -12.76 12.64 13.61
C VAL A 170 -11.41 12.68 14.35
N GLY A 171 -10.28 12.63 13.62
CA GLY A 171 -8.95 12.47 14.19
C GLY A 171 -8.61 11.01 14.51
N LEU A 172 -7.32 10.65 14.43
CA LEU A 172 -6.91 9.25 14.37
C LEU A 172 -7.17 8.46 15.68
N ALA A 173 -7.14 9.13 16.84
CA ALA A 173 -7.40 8.51 18.15
C ALA A 173 -8.89 8.34 18.50
N SER A 174 -9.81 8.95 17.74
CA SER A 174 -11.25 8.96 18.04
C SER A 174 -12.03 7.88 17.27
N SER A 175 -11.32 6.87 16.76
CA SER A 175 -11.73 6.09 15.60
C SER A 175 -11.71 4.56 15.86
N ARG A 176 -12.55 3.82 15.12
CA ARG A 176 -12.47 2.34 15.00
C ARG A 176 -11.75 1.89 13.72
N CYS A 177 -11.86 2.66 12.65
CA CYS A 177 -11.24 2.38 11.36
C CYS A 177 -10.05 3.34 11.12
N ILE A 178 -9.23 3.11 10.12
CA ILE A 178 -8.11 4.00 9.80
C ILE A 178 -8.56 5.42 9.42
N GLY A 179 -9.80 5.61 8.93
CA GLY A 179 -10.50 6.90 8.94
C GLY A 179 -11.96 6.78 9.37
N ASN A 180 -12.53 7.82 9.99
CA ASN A 180 -13.95 7.86 10.35
C ASN A 180 -14.57 9.26 10.16
N ILE A 181 -15.82 9.29 9.69
CA ILE A 181 -16.72 10.45 9.70
C ILE A 181 -17.79 10.25 10.77
N ALA A 182 -18.11 11.29 11.54
CA ALA A 182 -19.09 11.24 12.62
C ALA A 182 -20.54 11.02 12.14
N PRO A 183 -21.40 10.39 12.96
CA PRO A 183 -22.84 10.27 12.68
C PRO A 183 -23.58 11.61 12.82
N ILE A 184 -24.60 11.80 11.99
CA ILE A 184 -25.42 13.03 11.92
C ILE A 184 -26.90 12.66 11.82
N GLY A 185 -27.56 12.58 12.98
CA GLY A 185 -28.95 12.12 13.08
C GLY A 185 -29.09 10.67 12.59
N ASP A 186 -29.83 10.49 11.48
CA ASP A 186 -30.04 9.17 10.85
C ASP A 186 -28.84 8.71 10.01
N PHE A 187 -27.91 9.61 9.67
CA PHE A 187 -26.67 9.25 8.96
C PHE A 187 -25.71 8.58 9.94
N SER A 188 -25.30 7.35 9.64
CA SER A 188 -24.50 6.48 10.51
C SER A 188 -23.07 6.95 10.78
N GLY A 189 -22.60 7.97 10.06
CA GLY A 189 -21.18 8.19 9.85
C GLY A 189 -20.64 7.24 8.78
N LEU A 190 -19.32 7.32 8.53
CA LEU A 190 -18.62 6.46 7.57
C LEU A 190 -17.36 5.88 8.22
N CYS A 191 -17.22 4.56 8.18
CA CYS A 191 -15.94 3.88 8.37
C CYS A 191 -15.17 3.85 7.04
N LEU A 192 -13.93 4.33 7.04
CA LEU A 192 -12.99 4.27 5.93
C LEU A 192 -11.85 3.32 6.31
N GLU A 193 -11.60 2.29 5.51
CA GLU A 193 -10.63 1.24 5.86
C GLU A 193 -9.81 0.74 4.66
N ASP A 194 -8.54 0.44 4.91
CA ASP A 194 -7.62 -0.20 3.98
C ASP A 194 -8.00 -1.68 3.78
N SER A 195 -7.62 -2.35 2.68
CA SER A 195 -6.63 -1.99 1.66
C SER A 195 -7.07 -2.41 0.24
N PRO A 196 -6.29 -2.12 -0.81
CA PRO A 196 -6.55 -2.62 -2.17
C PRO A 196 -6.54 -4.16 -2.36
N LEU A 197 -6.33 -4.96 -1.30
CA LEU A 197 -6.21 -6.42 -1.37
C LEU A 197 -6.81 -7.23 -0.20
N GLY A 198 -7.60 -6.61 0.67
CA GLY A 198 -8.20 -7.26 1.85
C GLY A 198 -8.67 -6.20 2.84
N VAL A 199 -9.18 -6.58 4.01
CA VAL A 199 -9.40 -5.61 5.11
C VAL A 199 -8.13 -5.56 5.99
N ARG A 200 -7.62 -4.37 6.27
CA ARG A 200 -6.38 -4.15 7.02
C ARG A 200 -6.62 -4.15 8.54
N LEU A 201 -5.63 -4.62 9.30
CA LEU A 201 -5.60 -4.61 10.78
C LEU A 201 -6.84 -5.25 11.45
N VAL A 202 -7.41 -6.29 10.82
CA VAL A 202 -8.50 -7.11 11.36
C VAL A 202 -8.17 -8.59 11.29
N ASP A 203 -8.84 -9.39 12.12
CA ASP A 203 -8.84 -10.85 12.06
C ASP A 203 -9.91 -11.40 11.10
N PHE A 204 -9.88 -12.72 10.87
CA PHE A 204 -10.87 -13.47 10.08
C PHE A 204 -11.30 -12.79 8.76
N ALA A 205 -10.31 -12.33 8.00
CA ALA A 205 -10.44 -11.71 6.68
C ALA A 205 -9.39 -12.30 5.72
N THR A 206 -9.61 -12.15 4.42
CA THR A 206 -8.79 -12.77 3.38
C THR A 206 -7.74 -11.79 2.85
N VAL A 207 -6.48 -12.25 2.75
CA VAL A 207 -5.43 -11.52 2.03
C VAL A 207 -5.40 -12.00 0.58
N PHE A 208 -6.04 -11.22 -0.30
CA PHE A 208 -6.13 -11.52 -1.73
C PHE A 208 -4.79 -11.28 -2.43
N PRO A 209 -4.56 -11.84 -3.63
CA PRO A 209 -3.35 -11.55 -4.40
C PRO A 209 -3.32 -10.07 -4.76
N ALA A 210 -2.14 -9.48 -4.86
CA ALA A 210 -1.99 -8.06 -5.15
C ALA A 210 -2.59 -7.66 -6.52
N ALA A 211 -2.88 -6.38 -6.73
CA ALA A 211 -3.46 -5.91 -7.98
C ALA A 211 -2.56 -6.21 -9.20
N ILE A 212 -1.24 -6.19 -9.01
CA ILE A 212 -0.25 -6.54 -10.04
C ILE A 212 -0.37 -8.01 -10.48
N ASN A 213 -0.68 -8.91 -9.54
CA ASN A 213 -1.01 -10.31 -9.84
C ASN A 213 -2.38 -10.43 -10.50
N ALA A 214 -3.39 -9.71 -10.01
CA ALA A 214 -4.72 -9.71 -10.61
C ALA A 214 -4.70 -9.23 -12.08
N ALA A 215 -3.91 -8.20 -12.40
CA ALA A 215 -3.62 -7.76 -13.75
C ALA A 215 -2.89 -8.83 -14.57
N SER A 216 -1.88 -9.49 -13.98
CA SER A 216 -1.12 -10.57 -14.63
C SER A 216 -1.99 -11.76 -15.07
N THR A 217 -3.23 -11.90 -14.58
CA THR A 217 -4.20 -12.88 -15.10
C THR A 217 -4.73 -12.57 -16.49
N TRP A 218 -4.77 -11.28 -16.87
CA TRP A 218 -5.47 -10.71 -18.04
C TRP A 218 -6.95 -11.12 -18.17
N LYS A 219 -7.59 -11.54 -17.06
CA LYS A 219 -8.99 -12.01 -17.01
C LYS A 219 -9.88 -11.01 -16.27
N ARG A 220 -10.71 -10.28 -17.02
CA ARG A 220 -11.73 -9.37 -16.45
C ARG A 220 -12.63 -10.04 -15.41
N SER A 221 -12.96 -11.33 -15.59
CA SER A 221 -13.80 -12.08 -14.67
C SER A 221 -13.14 -12.26 -13.29
N LEU A 222 -11.83 -12.48 -13.25
CA LEU A 222 -11.08 -12.62 -12.00
C LEU A 222 -10.82 -11.27 -11.33
N LEU A 223 -10.58 -10.21 -12.11
CA LEU A 223 -10.54 -8.83 -11.61
C LEU A 223 -11.87 -8.43 -10.95
N ARG A 224 -13.00 -8.69 -11.62
CA ARG A 224 -14.35 -8.47 -11.07
C ARG A 224 -14.59 -9.31 -9.83
N ALA A 225 -14.32 -10.63 -9.87
CA ALA A 225 -14.57 -11.53 -8.75
C ALA A 225 -13.77 -11.14 -7.51
N ARG A 226 -12.47 -10.79 -7.67
CA ARG A 226 -11.63 -10.23 -6.60
C ARG A 226 -12.26 -8.97 -6.00
N GLY A 227 -12.74 -8.05 -6.86
CA GLY A 227 -13.49 -6.87 -6.43
C GLY A 227 -14.74 -7.21 -5.62
N VAL A 228 -15.56 -8.17 -6.06
CA VAL A 228 -16.78 -8.61 -5.35
C VAL A 228 -16.44 -9.20 -3.99
N ALA A 229 -15.43 -10.07 -3.91
CA ALA A 229 -15.03 -10.74 -2.68
C ALA A 229 -14.47 -9.75 -1.64
N MET A 230 -13.52 -8.89 -2.02
CA MET A 230 -13.04 -7.80 -1.15
C MET A 230 -14.19 -6.88 -0.72
N GLY A 231 -15.12 -6.56 -1.63
CA GLY A 231 -16.29 -5.73 -1.34
C GLY A 231 -17.22 -6.37 -0.31
N LYS A 232 -17.47 -7.69 -0.38
CA LYS A 232 -18.21 -8.42 0.66
C LYS A 232 -17.53 -8.30 2.02
N GLU A 233 -16.21 -8.48 2.08
CA GLU A 233 -15.47 -8.50 3.35
C GLU A 233 -15.47 -7.14 4.04
N HIS A 234 -15.25 -6.06 3.28
CA HIS A 234 -15.37 -4.69 3.78
C HIS A 234 -16.80 -4.41 4.30
N VAL A 235 -17.84 -4.78 3.55
CA VAL A 235 -19.25 -4.65 4.02
C VAL A 235 -19.48 -5.49 5.28
N GLY A 236 -18.97 -6.72 5.33
CA GLY A 236 -19.11 -7.64 6.46
C GLY A 236 -18.46 -7.16 7.76
N LYS A 237 -17.31 -6.48 7.66
CA LYS A 237 -16.65 -5.79 8.79
C LYS A 237 -17.32 -4.44 9.15
N GLY A 238 -18.30 -3.98 8.35
CA GLY A 238 -19.01 -2.71 8.56
C GLY A 238 -18.23 -1.48 8.11
N VAL A 239 -17.46 -1.62 7.03
CA VAL A 239 -16.76 -0.52 6.35
C VAL A 239 -17.69 0.14 5.33
N ASN A 240 -17.65 1.47 5.22
CA ASN A 240 -18.39 2.23 4.21
C ASN A 240 -17.57 2.55 2.97
N VAL A 241 -16.28 2.85 3.14
CA VAL A 241 -15.33 3.13 2.05
C VAL A 241 -14.11 2.22 2.17
N ALA A 242 -13.89 1.40 1.15
CA ALA A 242 -12.69 0.61 1.00
C ALA A 242 -11.63 1.44 0.26
N LEU A 243 -10.43 1.56 0.83
CA LEU A 243 -9.37 2.44 0.32
C LEU A 243 -8.59 1.80 -0.84
N GLY A 244 -9.32 1.42 -1.88
CA GLY A 244 -8.82 0.90 -3.14
C GLY A 244 -9.92 0.78 -4.21
N PRO A 245 -9.55 0.42 -5.46
CA PRO A 245 -8.22 -0.02 -5.88
C PRO A 245 -7.20 1.11 -6.03
N MET A 246 -5.92 0.76 -5.85
CA MET A 246 -4.79 1.60 -6.25
C MET A 246 -4.51 1.39 -7.75
N MET A 247 -4.13 2.44 -8.49
CA MET A 247 -3.96 2.38 -9.95
C MET A 247 -2.91 3.35 -10.53
N ASN A 248 -1.96 3.78 -9.72
CA ASN A 248 -0.76 4.46 -10.20
C ASN A 248 0.02 3.56 -11.19
N ILE A 249 0.76 4.19 -12.12
CA ILE A 249 1.35 3.51 -13.29
C ILE A 249 2.82 3.26 -13.00
N VAL A 250 3.30 2.03 -13.22
CA VAL A 250 4.72 1.68 -12.99
C VAL A 250 5.65 2.51 -13.88
N ARG A 251 6.01 3.71 -13.40
CA ARG A 251 6.84 4.72 -14.07
C ARG A 251 8.31 4.51 -13.75
N VAL A 252 8.62 4.21 -12.49
CA VAL A 252 9.97 3.81 -12.03
C VAL A 252 9.84 2.44 -11.39
N VAL A 253 10.54 1.44 -11.91
CA VAL A 253 10.40 0.03 -11.46
C VAL A 253 10.94 -0.23 -10.05
N GLN A 254 11.67 0.73 -9.49
CA GLN A 254 12.07 0.78 -8.08
C GLN A 254 10.90 1.17 -7.16
N GLY A 255 9.86 1.85 -7.68
CA GLY A 255 8.79 2.49 -6.90
C GLY A 255 8.10 1.55 -5.91
N GLY A 256 8.05 1.96 -4.65
CA GLY A 256 7.75 1.08 -3.51
C GLY A 256 6.35 0.47 -3.53
N ARG A 257 5.37 1.21 -4.06
CA ARG A 257 3.93 0.84 -4.06
C ARG A 257 3.41 0.32 -5.39
N ASN A 258 4.29 0.15 -6.39
CA ASN A 258 3.95 -0.33 -7.75
C ASN A 258 3.07 -1.60 -7.77
N TRP A 259 3.23 -2.46 -6.77
CA TRP A 259 2.56 -3.75 -6.65
C TRP A 259 1.10 -3.66 -6.15
N GLU A 260 0.73 -2.57 -5.47
CA GLU A 260 -0.67 -2.24 -5.15
C GLU A 260 -1.46 -1.84 -6.41
N GLY A 261 -0.75 -1.42 -7.47
CA GLY A 261 -1.30 -1.06 -8.77
C GLY A 261 -1.30 -2.21 -9.78
N PHE A 262 -1.77 -1.93 -10.99
CA PHE A 262 -2.04 -2.95 -12.01
C PHE A 262 -0.95 -3.10 -13.09
N GLY A 263 0.07 -2.24 -13.15
CA GLY A 263 1.19 -2.38 -14.10
C GLY A 263 1.64 -1.09 -14.78
N ALA A 264 2.43 -1.25 -15.86
CA ALA A 264 3.03 -0.14 -16.61
C ALA A 264 2.16 0.34 -17.81
N ASP A 265 1.10 -0.39 -18.15
CA ASP A 265 0.20 -0.07 -19.27
C ASP A 265 -1.09 0.60 -18.76
N PRO A 266 -1.42 1.84 -19.18
CA PRO A 266 -2.61 2.55 -18.71
C PRO A 266 -3.93 1.91 -19.18
N PHE A 267 -3.93 1.15 -20.29
CA PHE A 267 -5.12 0.42 -20.73
C PHE A 267 -5.40 -0.79 -19.83
N LEU A 268 -4.40 -1.63 -19.55
CA LEU A 268 -4.50 -2.74 -18.60
C LEU A 268 -4.87 -2.25 -17.21
N ALA A 269 -4.22 -1.18 -16.73
CA ALA A 269 -4.53 -0.59 -15.43
C ALA A 269 -5.96 -0.04 -15.36
N GLY A 270 -6.42 0.64 -16.41
CA GLY A 270 -7.81 1.09 -16.52
C GLY A 270 -8.83 -0.04 -16.63
N VAL A 271 -8.49 -1.18 -17.23
CA VAL A 271 -9.35 -2.39 -17.21
C VAL A 271 -9.35 -3.02 -15.80
N GLY A 272 -8.19 -3.09 -15.14
CA GLY A 272 -8.06 -3.60 -13.77
C GLY A 272 -8.88 -2.81 -12.77
N ALA A 273 -8.75 -1.48 -12.80
CA ALA A 273 -9.50 -0.56 -11.96
C ALA A 273 -11.02 -0.62 -12.26
N TYR A 274 -11.44 -0.54 -13.54
CA TYR A 274 -12.85 -0.61 -13.94
C TYR A 274 -13.55 -1.88 -13.42
N GLU A 275 -12.97 -3.06 -13.62
CA GLU A 275 -13.57 -4.31 -13.16
C GLU A 275 -13.56 -4.44 -11.63
N THR A 276 -12.51 -3.95 -10.96
CA THR A 276 -12.40 -3.99 -9.49
C THR A 276 -13.41 -3.06 -8.83
N VAL A 277 -13.58 -1.82 -9.34
CA VAL A 277 -14.59 -0.85 -8.88
C VAL A 277 -16.00 -1.41 -9.05
N LEU A 278 -16.35 -1.96 -10.23
CA LEU A 278 -17.65 -2.60 -10.44
C LEU A 278 -17.88 -3.80 -9.50
N GLY A 279 -16.82 -4.56 -9.17
CA GLY A 279 -16.89 -5.66 -8.21
C GLY A 279 -17.22 -5.16 -6.80
N MET A 280 -16.38 -4.28 -6.25
CA MET A 280 -16.51 -3.77 -4.87
C MET A 280 -17.84 -3.06 -4.66
N GLN A 281 -18.23 -2.20 -5.61
CA GLN A 281 -19.48 -1.44 -5.54
C GLN A 281 -20.73 -2.31 -5.68
N SER A 282 -20.63 -3.49 -6.30
CA SER A 282 -21.76 -4.43 -6.35
C SER A 282 -22.09 -5.04 -4.98
N ALA A 283 -21.07 -5.28 -4.14
CA ALA A 283 -21.24 -5.72 -2.76
C ALA A 283 -21.83 -4.62 -1.86
N GLY A 284 -21.57 -3.34 -2.17
CA GLY A 284 -22.17 -2.18 -1.50
C GLY A 284 -21.20 -1.27 -0.74
N VAL A 285 -19.90 -1.59 -0.73
CA VAL A 285 -18.87 -0.65 -0.24
C VAL A 285 -18.58 0.41 -1.30
N GLN A 286 -18.22 1.62 -0.89
CA GLN A 286 -17.67 2.64 -1.77
C GLN A 286 -16.24 2.23 -2.15
N ALA A 287 -15.95 2.15 -3.45
CA ALA A 287 -14.58 1.99 -3.92
C ALA A 287 -13.91 3.36 -4.02
N CYS A 288 -12.63 3.42 -3.64
CA CYS A 288 -11.84 4.64 -3.62
C CYS A 288 -10.63 4.50 -4.56
N ALA A 289 -10.63 5.23 -5.68
CA ALA A 289 -9.50 5.20 -6.60
C ALA A 289 -8.31 5.99 -6.01
N LYS A 290 -7.16 5.33 -5.79
CA LYS A 290 -5.96 5.96 -5.22
C LYS A 290 -4.69 5.73 -6.06
N HIS A 291 -3.67 6.58 -6.01
CA HIS A 291 -3.59 7.90 -5.38
C HIS A 291 -3.57 8.95 -6.52
N TYR A 292 -4.48 9.92 -6.46
CA TYR A 292 -4.70 10.90 -7.52
C TYR A 292 -3.88 12.19 -7.25
N ILE A 293 -2.75 12.43 -7.90
CA ILE A 293 -2.20 11.73 -9.06
C ILE A 293 -0.68 11.91 -9.14
N ASN A 294 0.01 11.01 -9.85
CA ASN A 294 1.46 11.01 -10.06
C ASN A 294 2.33 10.76 -8.79
N ASN A 295 1.83 9.99 -7.81
CA ASN A 295 2.62 9.50 -6.66
C ASN A 295 3.38 8.22 -7.06
N GLU A 296 4.34 8.36 -7.98
CA GLU A 296 4.98 7.21 -8.64
C GLU A 296 6.28 6.73 -7.95
N GLN A 297 6.67 7.36 -6.84
CA GLN A 297 7.75 6.94 -5.93
C GLN A 297 7.42 7.31 -4.47
N GLU A 298 8.11 6.71 -3.50
CA GLU A 298 7.91 6.99 -2.07
C GLU A 298 8.95 7.96 -1.49
N ASN A 299 10.17 7.99 -2.05
CA ASN A 299 11.22 8.93 -1.67
C ASN A 299 10.75 10.37 -1.85
N GLN A 300 10.69 11.13 -0.75
CA GLN A 300 10.16 12.50 -0.71
C GLN A 300 8.69 12.64 -1.14
N ARG A 301 7.81 11.62 -1.02
CA ARG A 301 6.40 11.71 -1.46
C ARG A 301 5.61 12.95 -0.99
N MET A 302 5.94 13.51 0.19
CA MET A 302 5.33 14.73 0.76
C MET A 302 6.10 16.03 0.44
N MET A 303 7.22 15.93 -0.26
CA MET A 303 8.20 16.99 -0.54
C MET A 303 8.74 16.89 -1.98
N GLU A 304 7.96 16.30 -2.91
CA GLU A 304 8.31 16.19 -4.33
C GLU A 304 7.23 16.80 -5.23
N SER A 305 7.63 17.23 -6.41
CA SER A 305 6.72 17.71 -7.46
C SER A 305 6.89 16.89 -8.73
N SER A 306 5.88 16.07 -9.02
CA SER A 306 5.72 15.38 -10.29
C SER A 306 5.29 16.38 -11.36
N ASN A 307 6.23 16.74 -12.22
CA ASN A 307 6.06 17.77 -13.25
C ASN A 307 5.81 17.10 -14.60
N VAL A 308 4.56 17.13 -15.06
CA VAL A 308 4.02 16.33 -16.18
C VAL A 308 3.34 17.24 -17.20
N ASP A 309 3.54 16.96 -18.50
CA ASP A 309 2.82 17.66 -19.56
C ASP A 309 1.38 17.17 -19.70
N ASP A 310 0.50 18.05 -20.17
CA ASP A 310 -0.95 17.81 -20.30
C ASP A 310 -1.31 16.57 -21.14
N ARG A 311 -0.55 16.29 -22.22
CA ARG A 311 -0.83 15.13 -23.08
C ARG A 311 -0.46 13.84 -22.37
N THR A 312 0.73 13.78 -21.77
CA THR A 312 1.17 12.61 -21.00
C THR A 312 0.26 12.38 -19.78
N GLN A 313 -0.20 13.45 -19.13
CA GLN A 313 -1.13 13.36 -18.03
C GLN A 313 -2.44 12.68 -18.45
N HIS A 314 -3.02 13.09 -19.59
CA HIS A 314 -4.25 12.50 -20.11
C HIS A 314 -4.10 11.10 -20.70
N GLU A 315 -3.06 10.84 -21.51
CA GLU A 315 -2.87 9.56 -22.22
C GLU A 315 -2.34 8.43 -21.31
N ILE A 316 -1.62 8.77 -20.23
CA ILE A 316 -1.05 7.79 -19.28
C ILE A 316 -1.78 7.82 -17.94
N TYR A 317 -1.54 8.86 -17.13
CA TYR A 317 -1.81 8.79 -15.68
C TYR A 317 -3.29 8.95 -15.33
N VAL A 318 -4.05 9.74 -16.10
CA VAL A 318 -5.49 9.97 -15.88
C VAL A 318 -6.33 8.83 -16.45
N ALA A 319 -5.84 8.08 -17.44
CA ALA A 319 -6.62 7.06 -18.15
C ALA A 319 -7.21 5.95 -17.22
N PRO A 320 -6.51 5.42 -16.20
CA PRO A 320 -7.12 4.51 -15.21
C PRO A 320 -8.23 5.15 -14.36
N PHE A 321 -8.09 6.44 -14.03
CA PHE A 321 -9.11 7.18 -13.28
C PHE A 321 -10.35 7.48 -14.14
N LEU A 322 -10.18 7.86 -15.42
CA LEU A 322 -11.28 7.93 -16.39
C LEU A 322 -12.06 6.60 -16.43
N ARG A 323 -11.34 5.48 -16.55
CA ARG A 323 -11.97 4.15 -16.54
C ARG A 323 -12.69 3.87 -15.22
N SER A 324 -12.17 4.31 -14.08
CA SER A 324 -12.87 4.20 -12.80
C SER A 324 -14.14 5.06 -12.73
N VAL A 325 -14.12 6.30 -13.23
CA VAL A 325 -15.32 7.15 -13.33
C VAL A 325 -16.38 6.51 -14.24
N MET A 326 -15.98 5.89 -15.36
CA MET A 326 -16.87 5.08 -16.21
C MET A 326 -17.45 3.83 -15.51
N ALA A 327 -16.81 3.34 -14.43
CA ALA A 327 -17.36 2.29 -13.56
C ALA A 327 -18.32 2.84 -12.48
N GLY A 328 -18.63 4.14 -12.50
CA GLY A 328 -19.50 4.78 -11.51
C GLY A 328 -18.85 4.90 -10.14
N LEU A 329 -17.54 5.12 -10.08
CA LEU A 329 -16.75 5.28 -8.85
C LEU A 329 -17.36 6.26 -7.82
N ALA A 330 -17.38 5.86 -6.55
CA ALA A 330 -17.96 6.62 -5.45
C ALA A 330 -17.01 7.61 -4.76
N SER A 331 -15.69 7.33 -4.70
CA SER A 331 -14.71 8.26 -4.13
C SER A 331 -13.34 8.20 -4.82
N VAL A 332 -12.57 9.29 -4.71
CA VAL A 332 -11.17 9.38 -5.16
C VAL A 332 -10.33 9.86 -3.98
N MET A 333 -9.13 9.30 -3.80
CA MET A 333 -8.15 9.78 -2.84
C MET A 333 -7.08 10.60 -3.56
N CYS A 334 -6.92 11.86 -3.20
CA CYS A 334 -5.84 12.70 -3.72
C CYS A 334 -4.51 12.41 -2.99
N SER A 335 -3.39 12.51 -3.71
CA SER A 335 -2.07 12.04 -3.26
C SER A 335 -1.26 13.06 -2.43
N TYR A 336 -0.16 12.58 -1.85
CA TYR A 336 0.81 13.38 -1.09
C TYR A 336 1.63 14.35 -1.93
N ASN A 337 1.99 13.98 -3.16
CA ASN A 337 2.92 14.73 -3.98
C ASN A 337 2.33 16.05 -4.49
N LEU A 338 3.21 16.99 -4.82
CA LEU A 338 2.86 18.10 -5.68
C LEU A 338 2.76 17.61 -7.13
N VAL A 339 1.87 18.23 -7.90
CA VAL A 339 1.76 18.08 -9.35
C VAL A 339 1.97 19.45 -9.98
N ASN A 340 2.98 19.60 -10.84
CA ASN A 340 3.34 20.88 -11.45
C ASN A 340 3.47 22.06 -10.44
N GLY A 341 3.99 21.80 -9.24
CA GLY A 341 4.23 22.80 -8.20
C GLY A 341 3.04 23.10 -7.27
N THR A 342 2.00 22.26 -7.21
CA THR A 342 0.91 22.38 -6.22
C THR A 342 0.46 21.01 -5.73
N TYR A 343 0.37 20.82 -4.41
CA TYR A 343 -0.07 19.58 -3.74
C TYR A 343 -1.36 19.03 -4.34
N ALA A 344 -1.41 17.73 -4.66
CA ALA A 344 -2.52 17.15 -5.41
C ALA A 344 -3.89 17.37 -4.75
N CYS A 345 -3.96 17.31 -3.41
CA CYS A 345 -5.18 17.58 -2.64
C CYS A 345 -5.66 19.04 -2.60
N GLU A 346 -4.91 19.98 -3.19
CA GLU A 346 -5.36 21.35 -3.43
C GLU A 346 -5.09 21.83 -4.86
N ASN A 347 -4.82 20.90 -5.79
CA ASN A 347 -4.47 21.19 -7.17
C ASN A 347 -5.74 21.38 -8.04
N ASN A 348 -6.16 22.63 -8.19
CA ASN A 348 -7.35 23.03 -8.95
C ASN A 348 -7.40 22.50 -10.40
N HIS A 349 -6.24 22.35 -11.07
CA HIS A 349 -6.21 21.85 -12.43
C HIS A 349 -6.56 20.34 -12.48
N THR A 350 -5.95 19.53 -11.62
CA THR A 350 -6.20 18.07 -11.60
C THR A 350 -7.55 17.71 -10.97
N LEU A 351 -7.97 18.38 -9.89
CA LEU A 351 -9.21 18.06 -9.18
C LEU A 351 -10.45 18.67 -9.83
N ASN A 352 -10.48 20.01 -10.00
CA ASN A 352 -11.65 20.70 -10.53
C ASN A 352 -11.71 20.67 -12.06
N GLY A 353 -10.57 20.84 -12.74
CA GLY A 353 -10.46 20.72 -14.20
C GLY A 353 -10.63 19.27 -14.65
N ILE A 354 -9.58 18.46 -14.53
CA ILE A 354 -9.58 17.10 -15.08
C ILE A 354 -10.65 16.23 -14.42
N LEU A 355 -10.57 15.97 -13.11
CA LEU A 355 -11.43 14.98 -12.46
C LEU A 355 -12.92 15.37 -12.42
N LYS A 356 -13.26 16.57 -11.92
CA LYS A 356 -14.67 16.97 -11.74
C LYS A 356 -15.33 17.50 -13.01
N ASN A 357 -14.62 18.24 -13.87
CA ASN A 357 -15.18 18.76 -15.12
C ASN A 357 -14.97 17.81 -16.30
N ASP A 358 -13.72 17.48 -16.66
CA ASP A 358 -13.43 16.79 -17.92
C ASP A 358 -13.80 15.29 -17.88
N LEU A 359 -13.61 14.62 -16.74
CA LEU A 359 -14.10 13.25 -16.50
C LEU A 359 -15.55 13.20 -15.98
N GLY A 360 -16.11 14.34 -15.55
CA GLY A 360 -17.48 14.43 -15.02
C GLY A 360 -17.72 13.69 -13.69
N PHE A 361 -16.71 13.58 -12.82
CA PHE A 361 -16.80 12.77 -11.59
C PHE A 361 -17.91 13.22 -10.62
N GLN A 362 -18.77 12.26 -10.26
CA GLN A 362 -19.97 12.46 -9.41
C GLN A 362 -19.77 12.14 -7.92
N GLY A 363 -18.72 11.39 -7.58
CA GLY A 363 -18.38 11.11 -6.19
C GLY A 363 -17.68 12.29 -5.51
N PHE A 364 -17.01 11.99 -4.39
CA PHE A 364 -16.24 12.97 -3.61
C PHE A 364 -14.74 12.67 -3.60
N VAL A 365 -13.94 13.71 -3.39
CA VAL A 365 -12.48 13.63 -3.23
C VAL A 365 -12.12 13.68 -1.74
N MET A 366 -11.45 12.64 -1.23
CA MET A 366 -10.81 12.63 0.09
C MET A 366 -9.31 12.85 -0.02
N SER A 367 -8.67 13.34 1.04
CA SER A 367 -7.21 13.33 1.13
C SER A 367 -6.66 11.95 1.48
N ASP A 368 -5.46 11.64 1.01
CA ASP A 368 -4.60 10.69 1.71
C ASP A 368 -4.26 11.23 3.13
N TRP A 369 -3.75 10.38 4.02
CA TRP A 369 -3.65 10.66 5.45
C TRP A 369 -2.64 11.79 5.70
N THR A 370 -3.14 12.97 6.09
CA THR A 370 -2.38 14.23 6.23
C THR A 370 -1.81 14.83 4.93
N ALA A 371 -2.40 14.49 3.77
CA ALA A 371 -2.07 15.12 2.47
C ALA A 371 -2.82 16.44 2.19
N GLN A 372 -3.60 16.95 3.15
CA GLN A 372 -4.23 18.27 3.07
C GLN A 372 -3.31 19.33 3.70
N HIS A 373 -3.15 20.49 3.04
CA HIS A 373 -2.23 21.54 3.49
C HIS A 373 -2.89 22.92 3.73
N SER A 374 -4.18 23.09 3.41
CA SER A 374 -4.92 24.33 3.66
C SER A 374 -6.42 24.12 3.79
N THR A 375 -7.14 25.06 4.41
CA THR A 375 -8.62 25.15 4.33
C THR A 375 -9.09 25.44 2.90
N MET A 376 -8.27 26.12 2.09
CA MET A 376 -8.60 26.53 0.72
C MET A 376 -8.62 25.37 -0.29
N SER A 377 -8.06 24.20 0.06
CA SER A 377 -8.31 22.91 -0.62
C SER A 377 -9.79 22.66 -0.92
N ALA A 378 -10.68 23.16 -0.04
CA ALA A 378 -12.13 23.21 -0.25
C ALA A 378 -12.52 23.78 -1.61
N MET A 379 -11.94 24.91 -2.01
CA MET A 379 -12.27 25.61 -3.26
C MET A 379 -11.58 24.96 -4.47
N THR A 380 -10.38 24.40 -4.28
CA THR A 380 -9.59 23.80 -5.37
C THR A 380 -9.91 22.33 -5.64
N GLY A 381 -10.77 21.69 -4.84
CA GLY A 381 -11.54 20.53 -5.26
C GLY A 381 -11.71 19.42 -4.24
N LEU A 382 -11.09 19.53 -3.06
CA LEU A 382 -11.28 18.57 -1.97
C LEU A 382 -12.73 18.61 -1.45
N ASP A 383 -13.24 17.46 -1.02
CA ASP A 383 -14.55 17.32 -0.36
C ASP A 383 -14.45 16.72 1.06
N MET A 384 -13.41 15.93 1.36
CA MET A 384 -13.24 15.27 2.65
C MET A 384 -11.79 15.32 3.16
N SER A 385 -11.61 15.73 4.42
CA SER A 385 -10.33 15.74 5.13
C SER A 385 -10.11 14.43 5.90
N MET A 386 -8.97 13.75 5.67
CA MET A 386 -8.60 12.50 6.37
C MET A 386 -7.15 12.53 6.91
N PRO A 387 -6.92 12.07 8.16
CA PRO A 387 -7.90 11.60 9.15
C PRO A 387 -8.70 12.74 9.82
N GLY A 388 -8.56 13.98 9.34
CA GLY A 388 -9.16 15.20 9.88
C GLY A 388 -8.18 16.07 10.64
N ASP A 389 -7.19 15.47 11.31
CA ASP A 389 -6.07 16.18 11.94
C ASP A 389 -5.11 16.78 10.88
N ILE A 390 -4.54 17.97 11.16
CA ILE A 390 -3.44 18.59 10.38
C ILE A 390 -2.18 17.69 10.42
N SER A 391 -1.93 17.06 11.56
CA SER A 391 -0.92 16.02 11.73
C SER A 391 -1.42 15.06 12.81
N PHE A 392 -1.18 13.74 12.69
CA PHE A 392 -1.80 12.75 13.58
C PHE A 392 -1.79 13.13 15.06
N TYR A 393 -2.98 13.12 15.68
CA TYR A 393 -3.20 13.45 17.09
C TYR A 393 -2.98 14.94 17.46
N SER A 394 -2.90 15.85 16.49
CA SER A 394 -2.82 17.30 16.78
C SER A 394 -4.11 17.88 17.38
N ASN A 395 -5.26 17.25 17.13
CA ASN A 395 -6.58 17.75 17.52
C ASN A 395 -6.81 19.19 16.97
N THR A 396 -6.29 19.45 15.77
CA THR A 396 -6.44 20.67 14.98
C THR A 396 -6.71 20.26 13.53
N SER A 397 -7.60 20.95 12.82
CA SER A 397 -8.01 20.58 11.45
C SER A 397 -7.89 21.76 10.49
N TYR A 398 -7.62 21.48 9.22
CA TYR A 398 -7.81 22.45 8.14
C TYR A 398 -9.29 22.65 7.80
N PHE A 399 -10.12 21.63 7.99
CA PHE A 399 -11.58 21.75 7.97
C PHE A 399 -12.11 21.87 9.41
N GLY A 400 -13.22 21.21 9.77
CA GLY A 400 -13.88 21.40 11.05
C GLY A 400 -14.18 22.88 11.31
N ALA A 401 -13.90 23.35 12.53
CA ALA A 401 -14.10 24.74 12.93
C ALA A 401 -13.45 25.79 12.01
N ASN A 402 -12.35 25.45 11.33
CA ASN A 402 -11.71 26.36 10.36
C ASN A 402 -12.53 26.48 9.07
N LEU A 403 -13.12 25.40 8.55
CA LEU A 403 -14.02 25.48 7.39
C LEU A 403 -15.32 26.24 7.75
N THR A 404 -15.88 26.03 8.94
CA THR A 404 -17.01 26.82 9.46
C THR A 404 -16.66 28.32 9.47
N ALA A 405 -15.53 28.70 10.07
CA ALA A 405 -15.12 30.09 10.17
C ALA A 405 -14.85 30.75 8.79
N TYR A 406 -14.32 30.00 7.82
CA TYR A 406 -14.13 30.46 6.44
C TYR A 406 -15.44 30.66 5.68
N VAL A 407 -16.53 29.96 6.07
CA VAL A 407 -17.87 30.20 5.52
C VAL A 407 -18.55 31.39 6.22
N GLU A 408 -18.51 31.45 7.56
CA GLU A 408 -19.08 32.57 8.33
C GLU A 408 -18.46 33.92 7.97
N ASN A 409 -17.16 33.95 7.65
CA ASN A 409 -16.47 35.17 7.22
C ASN A 409 -16.62 35.49 5.70
N GLY A 410 -17.26 34.61 4.93
CA GLY A 410 -17.52 34.79 3.50
C GLY A 410 -16.36 34.50 2.54
N THR A 411 -15.25 33.89 3.01
CA THR A 411 -14.13 33.47 2.15
C THR A 411 -14.49 32.26 1.30
N ILE A 412 -15.27 31.32 1.84
CA ILE A 412 -15.82 30.15 1.15
C ILE A 412 -17.35 30.29 1.14
N PRO A 413 -18.03 30.19 -0.02
CA PRO A 413 -19.50 30.22 -0.04
C PRO A 413 -20.07 28.91 0.55
N GLU A 414 -21.13 28.98 1.35
CA GLU A 414 -21.78 27.79 1.94
C GLU A 414 -22.17 26.76 0.87
N ALA A 415 -22.62 27.23 -0.30
CA ALA A 415 -22.92 26.40 -1.48
C ALA A 415 -21.77 25.50 -1.95
N ARG A 416 -20.51 25.81 -1.60
CA ARG A 416 -19.38 24.91 -1.84
C ARG A 416 -19.40 23.73 -0.88
N VAL A 417 -19.66 23.97 0.41
CA VAL A 417 -19.77 22.91 1.43
C VAL A 417 -21.04 22.08 1.20
N ASP A 418 -22.13 22.69 0.72
CA ASP A 418 -23.32 21.97 0.25
C ASP A 418 -22.97 20.91 -0.82
N ASP A 419 -22.15 21.25 -1.82
CA ASP A 419 -21.69 20.29 -2.84
C ASP A 419 -20.81 19.18 -2.26
N MET A 420 -19.92 19.48 -1.29
CA MET A 420 -19.13 18.45 -0.60
C MET A 420 -20.02 17.45 0.14
N ALA A 421 -20.88 17.96 1.04
CA ALA A 421 -21.80 17.16 1.83
C ALA A 421 -22.76 16.37 0.94
N THR A 422 -23.21 16.98 -0.16
CA THR A 422 -24.05 16.31 -1.16
C THR A 422 -23.31 15.18 -1.87
N ARG A 423 -22.05 15.35 -2.29
CA ARG A 423 -21.26 14.29 -2.94
C ARG A 423 -21.04 13.09 -2.02
N ILE A 424 -20.65 13.34 -0.77
CA ILE A 424 -20.39 12.28 0.22
C ILE A 424 -21.68 11.51 0.52
N LEU A 425 -22.78 12.21 0.76
CA LEU A 425 -24.06 11.60 1.07
C LEU A 425 -24.72 10.95 -0.18
N ALA A 426 -24.45 11.47 -1.39
CA ALA A 426 -24.85 10.81 -2.63
C ALA A 426 -24.11 9.49 -2.81
N SER A 427 -22.80 9.40 -2.56
CA SER A 427 -22.06 8.13 -2.58
C SER A 427 -22.62 7.09 -1.60
N TRP A 428 -23.04 7.52 -0.40
CA TRP A 428 -23.72 6.68 0.59
C TRP A 428 -25.08 6.15 0.07
N TYR A 429 -25.93 7.03 -0.49
CA TYR A 429 -27.21 6.64 -1.08
C TYR A 429 -27.11 5.81 -2.37
N PHE A 430 -26.10 6.07 -3.20
CA PHE A 430 -25.86 5.42 -4.50
C PHE A 430 -25.68 3.90 -4.35
N LEU A 431 -25.05 3.48 -3.25
CA LEU A 431 -24.75 2.08 -2.94
C LEU A 431 -25.75 1.42 -1.98
N GLY A 432 -26.74 2.16 -1.48
CA GLY A 432 -27.73 1.67 -0.54
C GLY A 432 -27.19 1.50 0.88
N GLN A 433 -26.22 2.33 1.29
CA GLN A 433 -25.67 2.34 2.65
C GLN A 433 -26.63 3.02 3.66
N ASP A 434 -27.72 3.64 3.17
CA ASP A 434 -28.87 4.09 3.95
C ASP A 434 -29.81 2.95 4.40
N SER A 435 -29.47 1.70 4.06
CA SER A 435 -30.19 0.52 4.52
C SER A 435 -30.03 0.33 6.04
N PRO A 436 -31.12 0.11 6.81
CA PRO A 436 -31.03 -0.25 8.23
C PRO A 436 -30.39 -1.63 8.47
N ASN A 437 -30.14 -2.39 7.40
CA ASN A 437 -29.43 -3.66 7.41
C ASN A 437 -27.96 -3.54 6.96
N TYR A 438 -27.42 -2.33 6.75
CA TYR A 438 -25.98 -2.18 6.50
C TYR A 438 -25.21 -2.54 7.78
N PRO A 439 -24.17 -3.40 7.73
CA PRO A 439 -23.46 -3.83 8.94
C PRO A 439 -22.77 -2.66 9.64
N LYS A 440 -22.74 -2.73 10.97
CA LYS A 440 -21.98 -1.78 11.81
C LYS A 440 -20.53 -2.21 11.90
N THR A 441 -19.62 -1.24 12.03
CA THR A 441 -18.20 -1.44 12.24
C THR A 441 -17.91 -2.31 13.47
N ASN A 442 -17.46 -3.54 13.23
CA ASN A 442 -17.39 -4.61 14.23
C ASN A 442 -15.94 -5.01 14.62
N PHE A 443 -15.00 -4.11 14.36
CA PHE A 443 -13.57 -4.22 14.64
C PHE A 443 -13.01 -2.87 15.11
N ASN A 444 -11.73 -2.84 15.49
CA ASN A 444 -11.00 -1.62 15.83
C ASN A 444 -9.54 -1.66 15.33
N ALA A 445 -9.25 -1.14 14.14
CA ALA A 445 -7.91 -1.09 13.57
C ALA A 445 -6.89 -0.23 14.36
N ILE A 446 -7.37 0.69 15.21
CA ILE A 446 -6.52 1.50 16.11
C ILE A 446 -6.12 0.70 17.35
N TYR A 447 -7.01 -0.17 17.84
CA TYR A 447 -6.79 -1.07 18.97
C TYR A 447 -7.20 -2.52 18.63
N PRO A 448 -6.52 -3.20 17.69
CA PRO A 448 -6.97 -4.47 17.12
C PRO A 448 -6.74 -5.68 18.06
N LEU A 449 -6.24 -5.44 19.26
CA LEU A 449 -6.12 -6.42 20.36
C LEU A 449 -7.04 -6.08 21.55
N ASP A 450 -7.98 -5.15 21.38
CA ASP A 450 -9.00 -4.83 22.38
C ASP A 450 -10.29 -5.63 22.14
N GLU A 451 -10.45 -6.71 22.89
CA GLU A 451 -11.66 -7.56 22.93
C GLU A 451 -12.95 -6.78 23.28
N ALA A 452 -12.86 -5.56 23.84
CA ALA A 452 -14.03 -4.73 24.13
C ALA A 452 -14.53 -3.93 22.92
N THR A 453 -13.75 -3.82 21.84
CA THR A 453 -14.12 -3.10 20.61
C THR A 453 -13.99 -3.91 19.32
N ASN A 454 -13.54 -5.17 19.40
CA ASN A 454 -13.54 -6.14 18.31
C ASN A 454 -14.59 -7.23 18.57
N GLU A 455 -15.38 -7.58 17.55
CA GLU A 455 -16.46 -8.58 17.63
C GLU A 455 -16.09 -9.89 16.91
N HIS A 456 -14.86 -9.97 16.36
CA HIS A 456 -14.25 -11.19 15.80
C HIS A 456 -15.08 -11.86 14.69
N VAL A 457 -15.79 -11.05 13.90
CA VAL A 457 -16.69 -11.51 12.83
C VAL A 457 -15.89 -12.08 11.66
N ASP A 458 -16.12 -13.35 11.32
CA ASP A 458 -15.56 -13.99 10.14
C ASP A 458 -16.30 -13.55 8.86
N VAL A 459 -15.52 -13.12 7.86
CA VAL A 459 -16.03 -12.63 6.57
C VAL A 459 -15.46 -13.39 5.36
N GLN A 460 -14.63 -14.42 5.59
CA GLN A 460 -13.80 -15.05 4.54
C GLN A 460 -14.60 -15.89 3.52
N ASP A 461 -15.81 -16.34 3.86
CA ASP A 461 -16.69 -17.15 2.99
C ASP A 461 -15.93 -18.35 2.36
N ASP A 462 -16.00 -18.54 1.04
CA ASP A 462 -15.16 -19.46 0.26
C ASP A 462 -13.97 -18.77 -0.45
N HIS A 463 -13.67 -17.51 -0.11
CA HIS A 463 -12.79 -16.64 -0.90
C HIS A 463 -11.36 -17.16 -1.07
N GLY A 464 -10.88 -18.05 -0.21
CA GLY A 464 -9.61 -18.77 -0.42
C GLY A 464 -9.54 -19.50 -1.76
N GLU A 465 -10.63 -20.12 -2.23
CA GLU A 465 -10.64 -20.76 -3.56
C GLU A 465 -10.43 -19.74 -4.69
N LEU A 466 -10.97 -18.52 -4.53
CA LEU A 466 -10.77 -17.41 -5.45
C LEU A 466 -9.34 -16.84 -5.37
N VAL A 467 -8.73 -16.71 -4.18
CA VAL A 467 -7.30 -16.34 -4.05
C VAL A 467 -6.43 -17.30 -4.85
N ARG A 468 -6.67 -18.61 -4.69
CA ARG A 468 -5.98 -19.66 -5.43
C ARG A 468 -6.24 -19.59 -6.94
N GLU A 469 -7.46 -19.29 -7.38
CA GLU A 469 -7.77 -19.15 -8.81
C GLU A 469 -7.14 -17.90 -9.44
N VAL A 470 -7.16 -16.76 -8.75
CA VAL A 470 -6.49 -15.52 -9.20
C VAL A 470 -5.00 -15.78 -9.32
N HIS A 471 -4.36 -16.36 -8.30
CA HIS A 471 -2.91 -16.61 -8.32
C HIS A 471 -2.51 -17.70 -9.34
N ARG A 472 -3.20 -18.85 -9.42
CA ARG A 472 -2.88 -19.88 -10.45
C ARG A 472 -3.06 -19.35 -11.88
N SER A 473 -3.89 -18.32 -12.05
CA SER A 473 -4.09 -17.62 -13.32
C SER A 473 -3.04 -16.56 -13.61
N SER A 474 -2.41 -15.98 -12.58
CA SER A 474 -1.45 -14.87 -12.70
C SER A 474 -0.01 -15.34 -12.92
N ILE A 475 0.33 -16.56 -12.49
CA ILE A 475 1.67 -17.13 -12.63
C ILE A 475 2.09 -17.13 -14.11
N VAL A 476 3.25 -16.53 -14.39
CA VAL A 476 3.84 -16.41 -15.73
C VAL A 476 5.01 -17.39 -15.88
N LEU A 477 4.99 -18.21 -16.93
CA LEU A 477 6.11 -19.09 -17.27
C LEU A 477 7.06 -18.35 -18.22
N LEU A 478 8.18 -17.83 -17.69
CA LEU A 478 9.15 -17.03 -18.46
C LEU A 478 10.13 -17.91 -19.26
N LYS A 479 10.51 -19.07 -18.70
CA LYS A 479 11.40 -20.06 -19.34
C LYS A 479 10.87 -21.46 -19.06
N ASN A 480 10.90 -22.34 -20.05
CA ASN A 480 10.73 -23.79 -19.89
C ASN A 480 11.45 -24.49 -21.05
N VAL A 481 12.50 -25.24 -20.74
CA VAL A 481 13.27 -26.04 -21.71
C VAL A 481 13.38 -27.49 -21.23
N ASN A 482 13.66 -28.42 -22.15
CA ASN A 482 13.82 -29.85 -21.86
C ASN A 482 12.59 -30.51 -21.18
N ASP A 483 11.39 -29.99 -21.41
CA ASP A 483 10.11 -30.42 -20.79
C ASP A 483 10.13 -30.46 -19.24
N ALA A 484 10.92 -29.57 -18.62
CA ALA A 484 11.12 -29.52 -17.17
C ALA A 484 9.82 -29.26 -16.38
N LEU A 485 8.92 -28.44 -16.92
CA LEU A 485 7.54 -28.29 -16.42
C LEU A 485 6.51 -28.80 -17.44
N PRO A 486 5.40 -29.43 -16.99
CA PRO A 486 5.03 -29.71 -15.61
C PRO A 486 5.74 -30.94 -15.01
N LEU A 487 5.87 -30.96 -13.68
CA LEU A 487 6.53 -32.03 -12.92
C LEU A 487 5.76 -33.36 -12.96
N LYS A 488 6.44 -34.42 -13.40
CA LYS A 488 5.88 -35.77 -13.60
C LYS A 488 6.34 -36.74 -12.50
N LYS A 489 5.91 -36.48 -11.25
CA LYS A 489 6.27 -37.27 -10.04
C LYS A 489 7.79 -37.50 -9.88
N PRO A 490 8.60 -36.44 -9.69
CA PRO A 490 10.04 -36.61 -9.47
C PRO A 490 10.30 -37.49 -8.25
N ARG A 491 11.29 -38.39 -8.30
CA ARG A 491 11.59 -39.32 -7.21
C ARG A 491 12.43 -38.65 -6.11
N LYS A 492 13.24 -37.65 -6.46
CA LYS A 492 13.95 -36.75 -5.52
C LYS A 492 13.73 -35.29 -5.89
N LEU A 493 13.14 -34.53 -4.97
CA LEU A 493 12.94 -33.08 -5.07
C LEU A 493 13.63 -32.37 -3.92
N VAL A 494 14.24 -31.21 -4.18
CA VAL A 494 14.66 -30.26 -3.15
C VAL A 494 14.03 -28.89 -3.42
N LEU A 495 13.57 -28.21 -2.36
CA LEU A 495 13.30 -26.77 -2.39
C LEU A 495 14.46 -26.02 -1.74
N ILE A 496 14.88 -24.91 -2.31
CA ILE A 496 15.98 -24.09 -1.81
C ILE A 496 15.53 -22.63 -1.82
N GLY A 497 15.95 -21.84 -0.83
CA GLY A 497 15.52 -20.44 -0.68
C GLY A 497 14.56 -20.24 0.48
N SER A 498 14.79 -19.22 1.32
CA SER A 498 13.91 -18.84 2.44
C SER A 498 12.48 -18.51 2.00
N ASP A 499 12.31 -17.96 0.78
CA ASP A 499 11.02 -17.69 0.14
C ASP A 499 10.18 -18.95 -0.12
N ALA A 500 10.76 -20.15 -0.02
CA ALA A 500 10.01 -21.39 -0.02
C ALA A 500 9.31 -21.69 1.33
N ALA A 501 9.73 -21.07 2.42
CA ALA A 501 9.40 -21.44 3.79
C ALA A 501 8.15 -20.72 4.34
N PRO A 502 7.52 -21.25 5.40
CA PRO A 502 6.73 -20.43 6.31
C PRO A 502 7.64 -19.46 7.08
N ALA A 503 7.06 -18.41 7.66
CA ALA A 503 7.73 -17.54 8.64
C ALA A 503 8.33 -18.36 9.80
N HIS A 504 9.54 -18.02 10.23
CA HIS A 504 10.32 -18.82 11.19
C HIS A 504 10.18 -18.36 12.65
N ILE A 505 9.83 -17.09 12.92
CA ILE A 505 9.90 -16.51 14.28
C ILE A 505 8.55 -16.55 15.00
N ALA A 506 7.53 -15.88 14.46
CA ALA A 506 6.21 -15.71 15.09
C ALA A 506 5.02 -15.83 14.10
N GLY A 507 5.27 -16.13 12.82
CA GLY A 507 4.22 -16.48 11.86
C GLY A 507 3.83 -15.33 10.93
N PRO A 508 2.76 -15.49 10.12
CA PRO A 508 2.56 -14.69 8.91
C PRO A 508 2.17 -13.22 9.13
N ASN A 509 2.10 -12.75 10.38
CA ASN A 509 1.82 -11.35 10.76
C ASN A 509 2.83 -10.84 11.81
N GLU A 510 4.04 -11.39 11.87
CA GLU A 510 5.06 -11.02 12.85
C GLU A 510 5.64 -9.61 12.66
N PHE A 511 5.55 -9.07 11.45
CA PHE A 511 5.92 -7.71 11.11
C PHE A 511 4.68 -6.82 10.98
N SER A 512 4.69 -5.66 11.65
CA SER A 512 3.65 -4.63 11.51
C SER A 512 3.54 -4.20 10.05
N ASP A 513 2.31 -4.17 9.52
CA ASP A 513 2.01 -3.88 8.10
C ASP A 513 2.86 -4.70 7.10
N GLN A 514 3.26 -5.92 7.48
CA GLN A 514 4.16 -6.81 6.73
C GLN A 514 5.57 -6.22 6.47
N GLY A 515 6.00 -5.22 7.25
CA GLY A 515 7.28 -4.51 7.11
C GLY A 515 8.53 -5.30 7.53
N GLY A 516 8.78 -6.44 6.92
CA GLY A 516 9.95 -7.28 7.16
C GLY A 516 9.95 -8.56 6.32
N VAL A 517 11.10 -9.21 6.21
CA VAL A 517 11.30 -10.38 5.34
C VAL A 517 11.57 -11.63 6.17
N ASP A 518 10.60 -12.53 6.21
CA ASP A 518 10.76 -13.92 6.68
C ASP A 518 9.76 -14.86 5.97
N GLY A 519 10.25 -16.04 5.59
CA GLY A 519 9.53 -17.00 4.75
C GLY A 519 9.15 -16.45 3.37
N VAL A 520 8.05 -16.97 2.82
CA VAL A 520 7.49 -16.59 1.51
C VAL A 520 6.96 -15.15 1.44
N LEU A 521 7.31 -14.43 0.38
CA LEU A 521 6.71 -13.16 0.02
C LEU A 521 5.35 -13.38 -0.65
N ALA A 522 4.26 -12.89 -0.04
CA ALA A 522 2.89 -13.07 -0.54
C ALA A 522 2.18 -11.75 -0.88
N ILE A 523 2.57 -10.65 -0.24
CA ILE A 523 2.23 -9.23 -0.48
C ILE A 523 3.42 -8.38 0.00
N GLY A 524 3.56 -7.13 -0.45
CA GLY A 524 4.54 -6.19 0.10
C GLY A 524 4.03 -5.44 1.34
N TRP A 525 4.78 -4.43 1.81
CA TRP A 525 4.50 -3.75 3.08
C TRP A 525 3.75 -2.40 2.99
N GLY A 526 3.09 -2.00 4.08
CA GLY A 526 2.48 -0.66 4.25
C GLY A 526 0.95 -0.68 4.35
N SER A 527 0.29 0.45 4.03
CA SER A 527 -1.18 0.55 4.02
C SER A 527 -1.84 -0.41 3.02
N GLY A 528 -1.13 -0.78 1.96
CA GLY A 528 -1.54 -1.79 0.98
C GLY A 528 -1.63 -3.23 1.50
N SER A 529 -1.50 -3.47 2.81
CA SER A 529 -1.38 -4.81 3.40
C SER A 529 -2.67 -5.31 4.06
N GLY A 530 -2.56 -6.45 4.76
CA GLY A 530 -3.62 -7.08 5.55
C GLY A 530 -3.03 -8.08 6.54
N TRP A 531 -3.87 -8.62 7.42
CA TRP A 531 -3.47 -9.70 8.32
C TRP A 531 -3.92 -11.05 7.76
N PHE A 532 -2.98 -11.97 7.62
CA PHE A 532 -3.23 -13.34 7.20
C PHE A 532 -3.87 -14.14 8.34
N THR A 533 -5.11 -14.61 8.19
CA THR A 533 -5.62 -15.74 8.99
C THR A 533 -4.70 -16.96 8.82
N TYR A 534 -4.20 -17.16 7.60
CA TYR A 534 -3.13 -18.12 7.26
C TYR A 534 -2.40 -17.69 5.97
N LYS A 535 -1.16 -18.15 5.77
CA LYS A 535 -0.32 -17.91 4.58
C LYS A 535 0.33 -19.24 4.17
N ILE A 536 -0.20 -19.93 3.16
CA ILE A 536 0.32 -21.24 2.74
C ILE A 536 1.67 -21.08 2.04
N SER A 537 2.73 -21.61 2.65
CA SER A 537 4.06 -21.60 2.05
C SER A 537 4.20 -22.60 0.89
N PRO A 538 5.12 -22.37 -0.05
CA PRO A 538 5.50 -23.37 -1.05
C PRO A 538 5.93 -24.70 -0.40
N TYR A 539 6.72 -24.65 0.68
CA TYR A 539 7.14 -25.83 1.44
C TYR A 539 5.97 -26.72 1.87
N GLU A 540 4.93 -26.16 2.48
CA GLU A 540 3.76 -26.92 2.94
C GLU A 540 3.01 -27.59 1.79
N ALA A 541 2.72 -26.83 0.73
CA ALA A 541 1.98 -27.31 -0.43
C ALA A 541 2.78 -28.38 -1.20
N PHE A 542 4.07 -28.16 -1.45
CA PHE A 542 4.94 -29.13 -2.12
C PHE A 542 5.19 -30.37 -1.26
N GLN A 543 5.30 -30.25 0.07
CA GLN A 543 5.40 -31.40 0.96
C GLN A 543 4.09 -32.21 1.03
N ALA A 544 2.94 -31.55 1.01
CA ALA A 544 1.65 -32.21 0.85
C ALA A 544 1.58 -33.01 -0.46
N ARG A 545 1.99 -32.41 -1.58
CA ARG A 545 2.04 -33.08 -2.88
C ARG A 545 3.05 -34.23 -2.93
N ALA A 546 4.25 -34.05 -2.37
CA ALA A 546 5.30 -35.07 -2.34
C ALA A 546 4.87 -36.35 -1.59
N ARG A 547 4.06 -36.23 -0.53
CA ARG A 547 3.48 -37.39 0.19
C ARG A 547 2.56 -38.23 -0.69
N ILE A 548 1.82 -37.60 -1.61
CA ILE A 548 0.89 -38.27 -2.55
C ILE A 548 1.66 -38.94 -3.70
N ASP A 549 2.72 -38.30 -4.20
CA ASP A 549 3.52 -38.82 -5.31
C ASP A 549 4.67 -39.76 -4.88
N HIS A 550 4.82 -39.98 -3.57
CA HIS A 550 5.93 -40.72 -2.94
C HIS A 550 7.33 -40.19 -3.30
N THR A 551 7.42 -38.88 -3.54
CA THR A 551 8.66 -38.15 -3.80
C THR A 551 9.52 -38.06 -2.53
N SER A 552 10.81 -38.40 -2.64
CA SER A 552 11.80 -38.07 -1.62
C SER A 552 12.00 -36.56 -1.59
N PHE A 553 11.40 -35.91 -0.60
CA PHE A 553 11.41 -34.46 -0.42
C PHE A 553 12.50 -34.00 0.56
N SER A 554 13.07 -32.83 0.32
CA SER A 554 14.12 -32.21 1.13
C SER A 554 14.12 -30.70 0.93
N TRP A 555 14.76 -29.95 1.83
CA TRP A 555 14.78 -28.49 1.75
C TRP A 555 16.07 -27.88 2.31
N PHE A 556 16.35 -26.63 1.92
CA PHE A 556 17.48 -25.83 2.43
C PHE A 556 17.16 -24.33 2.34
N PHE A 557 16.96 -23.65 3.49
CA PHE A 557 16.41 -22.28 3.56
C PHE A 557 17.39 -21.24 4.12
N ASP A 558 18.70 -21.49 3.96
CA ASP A 558 19.79 -20.58 4.37
C ASP A 558 20.45 -20.00 3.10
N ASP A 559 19.98 -18.84 2.68
CA ASP A 559 20.28 -18.25 1.36
C ASP A 559 21.72 -17.71 1.25
N PHE A 560 22.36 -17.48 2.40
CA PHE A 560 23.74 -17.03 2.51
C PHE A 560 24.72 -18.20 2.51
N ASN A 561 24.29 -19.39 2.93
CA ASN A 561 25.09 -20.62 2.91
C ASN A 561 25.03 -21.32 1.54
N LEU A 562 25.58 -20.63 0.53
CA LEU A 562 25.66 -21.09 -0.86
C LEU A 562 26.26 -22.50 -1.00
N VAL A 563 27.23 -22.87 -0.15
CA VAL A 563 27.84 -24.21 -0.17
C VAL A 563 26.86 -25.28 0.31
N GLY A 564 26.09 -25.02 1.36
CA GLY A 564 25.02 -25.91 1.84
C GLY A 564 23.89 -26.06 0.81
N ALA A 565 23.45 -24.95 0.21
CA ALA A 565 22.43 -24.93 -0.83
C ALA A 565 22.86 -25.75 -2.08
N ALA A 566 24.06 -25.47 -2.60
CA ALA A 566 24.66 -26.21 -3.70
C ALA A 566 24.78 -27.71 -3.38
N THR A 567 25.20 -28.05 -2.15
CA THR A 567 25.31 -29.45 -1.69
C THR A 567 23.95 -30.14 -1.59
N ALA A 568 22.91 -29.45 -1.13
CA ALA A 568 21.55 -29.99 -1.02
C ALA A 568 20.97 -30.39 -2.39
N ALA A 569 21.36 -29.68 -3.45
CA ALA A 569 20.93 -29.89 -4.83
C ALA A 569 21.61 -31.08 -5.56
N ILE A 570 22.72 -31.61 -5.01
CA ILE A 570 23.45 -32.73 -5.60
C ILE A 570 22.59 -34.01 -5.65
N GLN A 571 22.61 -34.69 -6.81
CA GLN A 571 21.86 -35.92 -7.07
C GLN A 571 20.34 -35.83 -6.79
N ARG A 572 19.72 -34.66 -6.97
CA ARG A 572 18.26 -34.49 -7.02
C ARG A 572 17.79 -34.56 -8.46
N ASP A 573 16.57 -35.06 -8.69
CA ASP A 573 16.00 -35.15 -10.04
C ASP A 573 15.44 -33.76 -10.48
N VAL A 574 15.14 -32.89 -9.51
CA VAL A 574 14.75 -31.47 -9.66
C VAL A 574 15.28 -30.69 -8.44
N ALA A 575 15.79 -29.49 -8.65
CA ALA A 575 15.97 -28.49 -7.61
C ALA A 575 15.09 -27.26 -7.93
N ILE A 576 14.25 -26.82 -6.98
CA ILE A 576 13.46 -25.59 -7.15
C ILE A 576 14.05 -24.53 -6.22
N VAL A 577 14.55 -23.43 -6.77
CA VAL A 577 15.09 -22.29 -6.03
C VAL A 577 14.02 -21.21 -5.99
N PHE A 578 13.68 -20.75 -4.79
CA PHE A 578 12.76 -19.65 -4.52
C PHE A 578 13.57 -18.41 -4.21
N ILE A 579 13.28 -17.31 -4.89
CA ILE A 579 13.92 -16.02 -4.67
C ILE A 579 12.86 -14.92 -4.59
N GLN A 580 13.12 -13.95 -3.73
CA GLN A 580 12.22 -12.84 -3.46
C GLN A 580 12.87 -11.48 -3.73
N SER A 581 12.04 -10.46 -3.95
CA SER A 581 12.43 -9.05 -3.84
C SER A 581 11.20 -8.23 -3.52
N ASP A 582 11.31 -7.44 -2.45
CA ASP A 582 10.18 -6.78 -1.81
C ASP A 582 10.26 -5.25 -1.88
N SER A 583 9.15 -4.58 -1.61
CA SER A 583 9.01 -3.13 -1.52
C SER A 583 7.68 -2.75 -0.86
N GLY A 584 7.52 -1.49 -0.49
CA GLY A 584 6.25 -1.04 0.06
C GLY A 584 6.19 0.46 0.30
N GLU A 585 5.45 0.83 1.33
CA GLU A 585 5.24 2.22 1.69
C GLU A 585 6.41 2.86 2.45
N GLY A 586 6.72 4.13 2.16
CA GLY A 586 7.92 4.84 2.62
C GLY A 586 8.00 5.16 4.12
N TYR A 587 6.95 4.92 4.90
CA TYR A 587 7.02 5.05 6.37
C TYR A 587 7.72 3.86 7.06
N ILE A 588 7.97 2.77 6.32
CA ILE A 588 8.72 1.59 6.75
C ILE A 588 10.06 1.53 6.01
N THR A 589 11.08 0.99 6.67
CA THR A 589 12.40 0.74 6.07
C THR A 589 12.84 -0.69 6.31
N VAL A 590 13.01 -1.48 5.25
CA VAL A 590 13.44 -2.89 5.32
C VAL A 590 14.76 -3.06 4.58
N ASP A 591 15.79 -3.56 5.28
CA ASP A 591 17.18 -3.68 4.78
C ASP A 591 17.72 -2.40 4.09
N GLY A 592 17.35 -1.23 4.64
CA GLY A 592 17.72 0.08 4.11
C GLY A 592 16.90 0.57 2.91
N ASN A 593 15.92 -0.19 2.42
CA ASN A 593 14.96 0.24 1.38
C ASN A 593 13.83 1.04 2.04
N VAL A 594 13.71 2.33 1.71
CA VAL A 594 12.75 3.26 2.35
C VAL A 594 11.49 3.36 1.48
N GLY A 595 10.63 2.35 1.58
CA GLY A 595 9.53 2.09 0.63
C GLY A 595 10.03 1.62 -0.74
N ASP A 596 10.70 2.51 -1.48
CA ASP A 596 11.31 2.22 -2.78
C ASP A 596 12.49 1.24 -2.69
N ARG A 597 12.69 0.45 -3.75
CA ARG A 597 13.79 -0.50 -3.87
C ARG A 597 15.10 0.21 -4.25
N ASN A 598 16.15 0.00 -3.45
CA ASN A 598 17.49 0.54 -3.72
C ASN A 598 18.15 -0.07 -4.98
N ASN A 599 17.66 -1.22 -5.45
CA ASN A 599 18.18 -1.93 -6.62
C ASN A 599 17.07 -2.78 -7.29
N LEU A 600 17.45 -3.53 -8.33
CA LEU A 600 16.59 -4.46 -9.07
C LEU A 600 17.17 -5.88 -9.09
N THR A 601 17.85 -6.29 -8.02
CA THR A 601 18.43 -7.63 -7.82
C THR A 601 17.59 -8.45 -6.85
N ALA A 602 17.74 -9.78 -6.86
CA ALA A 602 17.07 -10.62 -5.88
C ALA A 602 17.59 -10.32 -4.46
N TRP A 603 16.66 -10.20 -3.51
CA TRP A 603 16.98 -10.00 -2.10
C TRP A 603 17.57 -11.28 -1.50
N LEU A 604 18.09 -11.17 -0.26
CA LEU A 604 18.70 -12.28 0.48
C LEU A 604 19.74 -13.08 -0.33
N ASN A 605 20.55 -12.40 -1.15
CA ASN A 605 21.60 -13.02 -1.96
C ASN A 605 21.07 -14.03 -3.03
N GLY A 606 19.79 -13.94 -3.40
CA GLY A 606 19.08 -14.90 -4.26
C GLY A 606 19.72 -15.13 -5.64
N ASP A 607 20.32 -14.13 -6.27
CA ASP A 607 20.97 -14.29 -7.58
C ASP A 607 22.19 -15.24 -7.49
N ALA A 608 22.96 -15.13 -6.41
CA ALA A 608 24.09 -16.04 -6.14
C ALA A 608 23.60 -17.42 -5.68
N LEU A 609 22.45 -17.50 -5.00
CA LEU A 609 21.80 -18.76 -4.62
C LEU A 609 21.40 -19.58 -5.86
N VAL A 610 20.77 -18.94 -6.85
CA VAL A 610 20.43 -19.59 -8.13
C VAL A 610 21.70 -20.08 -8.84
N GLN A 611 22.74 -19.24 -8.96
CA GLN A 611 24.02 -19.64 -9.57
C GLN A 611 24.66 -20.84 -8.85
N ALA A 612 24.71 -20.81 -7.51
CA ALA A 612 25.31 -21.87 -6.71
C ALA A 612 24.58 -23.22 -6.90
N VAL A 613 23.24 -23.21 -6.85
CA VAL A 613 22.41 -24.40 -7.07
C VAL A 613 22.51 -24.92 -8.50
N ALA A 614 22.39 -24.03 -9.50
CA ALA A 614 22.47 -24.40 -10.91
C ALA A 614 23.85 -24.93 -11.31
N SER A 615 24.92 -24.62 -10.57
CA SER A 615 26.23 -25.24 -10.77
C SER A 615 26.28 -26.74 -10.42
N GLN A 616 25.39 -27.23 -9.54
CA GLN A 616 25.40 -28.61 -9.01
C GLN A 616 24.20 -29.47 -9.43
N ASN A 617 23.09 -28.85 -9.85
CA ASN A 617 21.93 -29.55 -10.40
C ASN A 617 21.70 -29.14 -11.86
N ASN A 618 21.35 -30.09 -12.72
CA ASN A 618 21.13 -29.86 -14.16
C ASN A 618 19.65 -29.63 -14.54
N ASN A 619 18.78 -29.56 -13.54
CA ASN A 619 17.34 -29.32 -13.68
C ASN A 619 16.87 -28.37 -12.57
N THR A 620 17.45 -27.17 -12.57
CA THR A 620 17.13 -26.09 -11.64
C THR A 620 15.96 -25.27 -12.18
N ILE A 621 14.88 -25.20 -11.40
CA ILE A 621 13.71 -24.38 -11.67
C ILE A 621 13.78 -23.18 -10.72
N VAL A 622 13.63 -21.96 -11.22
CA VAL A 622 13.57 -20.75 -10.39
C VAL A 622 12.12 -20.31 -10.25
N VAL A 623 11.68 -20.02 -9.03
CA VAL A 623 10.41 -19.38 -8.70
C VAL A 623 10.71 -17.99 -8.15
N VAL A 624 10.00 -16.97 -8.64
CA VAL A 624 10.21 -15.57 -8.24
C VAL A 624 8.92 -14.99 -7.66
N ASN A 625 8.91 -14.72 -6.35
CA ASN A 625 7.89 -13.91 -5.71
C ASN A 625 8.41 -12.46 -5.60
N SER A 626 7.77 -11.49 -6.27
CA SER A 626 8.25 -10.10 -6.22
C SER A 626 7.18 -9.07 -6.58
N VAL A 627 7.31 -7.91 -5.93
CA VAL A 627 6.60 -6.66 -6.18
C VAL A 627 6.74 -6.12 -7.61
N GLY A 628 7.85 -6.39 -8.29
CA GLY A 628 8.18 -5.77 -9.58
C GLY A 628 9.38 -6.42 -10.28
N PRO A 629 9.73 -5.99 -11.50
CA PRO A 629 10.74 -6.66 -12.31
C PRO A 629 12.12 -6.66 -11.66
N LEU A 630 12.93 -7.67 -12.01
CA LEU A 630 14.31 -7.89 -11.56
C LEU A 630 15.23 -8.11 -12.77
N ILE A 631 16.53 -7.81 -12.63
CA ILE A 631 17.53 -8.06 -13.67
C ILE A 631 17.98 -9.52 -13.61
N LEU A 632 17.45 -10.36 -14.50
CA LEU A 632 17.67 -11.82 -14.49
C LEU A 632 18.98 -12.26 -15.18
N GLU A 633 19.64 -11.35 -15.91
CA GLU A 633 20.88 -11.60 -16.68
C GLU A 633 21.99 -12.38 -15.93
N PRO A 634 22.20 -12.25 -14.60
CA PRO A 634 23.23 -13.02 -13.89
C PRO A 634 23.05 -14.55 -13.96
N TRP A 635 21.86 -15.07 -14.26
CA TRP A 635 21.60 -16.51 -14.25
C TRP A 635 20.54 -17.01 -15.26
N ILE A 636 19.76 -16.14 -15.90
CA ILE A 636 18.66 -16.51 -16.80
C ILE A 636 19.09 -17.47 -17.91
N ASP A 637 20.24 -17.25 -18.51
CA ASP A 637 20.82 -18.07 -19.60
C ASP A 637 21.68 -19.24 -19.12
N HIS A 638 21.80 -19.46 -17.80
CA HIS A 638 22.55 -20.61 -17.29
C HIS A 638 21.91 -21.92 -17.80
N PRO A 639 22.67 -22.84 -18.41
CA PRO A 639 22.11 -23.98 -19.17
C PRO A 639 21.32 -24.96 -18.31
N ASN A 640 21.64 -25.02 -17.01
CA ASN A 640 20.96 -25.84 -16.03
C ASN A 640 19.71 -25.17 -15.39
N VAL A 641 19.48 -23.87 -15.63
CA VAL A 641 18.21 -23.22 -15.25
C VAL A 641 17.19 -23.61 -16.32
N THR A 642 16.44 -24.67 -16.06
CA THR A 642 15.56 -25.33 -17.04
C THR A 642 14.18 -24.69 -17.11
N ALA A 643 13.70 -24.07 -16.03
CA ALA A 643 12.49 -23.28 -16.05
C ALA A 643 12.55 -22.07 -15.10
N VAL A 644 11.78 -21.02 -15.41
CA VAL A 644 11.64 -19.81 -14.60
C VAL A 644 10.16 -19.45 -14.52
N VAL A 645 9.65 -19.39 -13.30
CA VAL A 645 8.24 -19.20 -12.95
C VAL A 645 8.11 -17.90 -12.17
N TRP A 646 7.51 -16.88 -12.77
CA TRP A 646 7.21 -15.63 -12.10
C TRP A 646 5.86 -15.76 -11.39
N ALA A 647 5.88 -15.75 -10.07
CA ALA A 647 4.72 -15.93 -9.21
C ALA A 647 4.14 -14.59 -8.73
N GLY A 648 5.01 -13.62 -8.42
CA GLY A 648 4.59 -12.30 -7.94
C GLY A 648 4.15 -12.33 -6.48
N LEU A 649 2.96 -11.81 -6.19
CA LEU A 649 2.38 -11.67 -4.85
C LEU A 649 1.04 -12.39 -4.75
N GLY A 650 1.09 -13.65 -4.30
CA GLY A 650 -0.01 -14.61 -4.37
C GLY A 650 -1.05 -14.58 -3.25
N GLY A 651 -0.90 -13.74 -2.22
CA GLY A 651 -1.79 -13.71 -1.06
C GLY A 651 -1.83 -15.03 -0.27
N THR A 652 -2.94 -15.29 0.43
CA THR A 652 -3.12 -16.41 1.37
C THR A 652 -2.80 -17.80 0.80
N GLU A 653 -3.10 -18.07 -0.47
CA GLU A 653 -2.97 -19.40 -1.12
C GLU A 653 -1.68 -19.56 -1.97
N THR A 654 -0.63 -18.79 -1.66
CA THR A 654 0.61 -18.70 -2.47
C THR A 654 1.18 -20.07 -2.86
N GLY A 655 1.48 -20.95 -1.90
CA GLY A 655 2.04 -22.27 -2.18
C GLY A 655 1.12 -23.22 -2.95
N ASN A 656 -0.19 -23.17 -2.71
CA ASN A 656 -1.17 -24.07 -3.32
C ASN A 656 -1.36 -23.78 -4.81
N ALA A 657 -1.48 -22.51 -5.19
CA ALA A 657 -1.55 -22.10 -6.59
C ALA A 657 -0.25 -22.41 -7.37
N LEU A 658 0.91 -22.27 -6.72
CA LEU A 658 2.19 -22.68 -7.29
C LEU A 658 2.26 -24.18 -7.59
N VAL A 659 1.77 -25.03 -6.67
CA VAL A 659 1.70 -26.49 -6.90
C VAL A 659 0.75 -26.84 -8.06
N ASP A 660 -0.39 -26.16 -8.18
CA ASP A 660 -1.32 -26.39 -9.30
C ASP A 660 -0.65 -26.17 -10.66
N VAL A 661 0.12 -25.09 -10.81
CA VAL A 661 0.83 -24.77 -12.06
C VAL A 661 2.05 -25.67 -12.28
N ILE A 662 2.90 -25.85 -11.26
CA ILE A 662 4.17 -26.58 -11.40
C ILE A 662 3.95 -28.09 -11.62
N TYR A 663 2.85 -28.67 -11.12
CA TYR A 663 2.44 -30.05 -11.44
C TYR A 663 1.42 -30.16 -12.58
N GLY A 664 1.08 -29.06 -13.26
CA GLY A 664 0.23 -29.06 -14.45
C GLY A 664 -1.25 -29.42 -14.21
N ALA A 665 -1.76 -29.22 -12.98
CA ALA A 665 -3.21 -29.22 -12.72
C ALA A 665 -3.87 -27.94 -13.28
N ALA A 666 -3.11 -26.85 -13.35
CA ALA A 666 -3.41 -25.65 -14.13
C ALA A 666 -2.32 -25.43 -15.20
N ASN A 667 -2.71 -24.89 -16.36
CA ASN A 667 -1.79 -24.43 -17.41
C ASN A 667 -1.45 -22.95 -17.15
N PRO A 668 -0.17 -22.53 -17.06
CA PRO A 668 0.20 -21.14 -16.76
C PRO A 668 -0.35 -20.16 -17.80
N SER A 669 -1.41 -19.43 -17.44
CA SER A 669 -2.08 -18.47 -18.30
C SER A 669 -1.53 -17.04 -18.19
N GLY A 670 -0.75 -16.74 -17.14
CA GLY A 670 -0.37 -15.38 -16.80
C GLY A 670 0.52 -14.71 -17.86
N ARG A 671 0.50 -13.38 -17.90
CA ARG A 671 1.37 -12.54 -18.73
C ARG A 671 1.79 -11.32 -17.91
N LEU A 672 3.07 -10.95 -17.98
CA LEU A 672 3.59 -9.81 -17.21
C LEU A 672 2.83 -8.51 -17.54
N PRO A 673 2.54 -7.65 -16.55
CA PRO A 673 1.91 -6.34 -16.72
C PRO A 673 2.97 -5.21 -16.85
N TYR A 674 4.23 -5.59 -17.01
CA TYR A 674 5.41 -4.74 -17.18
C TYR A 674 6.50 -5.50 -17.95
N THR A 675 7.53 -4.79 -18.40
CA THR A 675 8.71 -5.38 -19.04
C THR A 675 9.77 -5.74 -18.00
N ILE A 676 10.39 -6.90 -18.15
CA ILE A 676 11.66 -7.26 -17.49
C ILE A 676 12.78 -6.95 -18.49
N ALA A 677 13.61 -5.96 -18.20
CA ALA A 677 14.74 -5.55 -19.03
C ALA A 677 16.08 -6.15 -18.56
N LYS A 678 17.12 -5.99 -19.38
CA LYS A 678 18.45 -6.61 -19.19
C LYS A 678 19.38 -5.75 -18.34
N SER A 679 19.12 -4.44 -18.30
CA SER A 679 19.82 -3.46 -17.47
C SER A 679 18.82 -2.51 -16.81
N PRO A 680 19.08 -2.00 -15.58
CA PRO A 680 18.28 -0.92 -15.02
C PRO A 680 18.21 0.31 -15.93
N ASN A 681 19.27 0.56 -16.72
CA ASN A 681 19.36 1.70 -17.64
C ASN A 681 18.51 1.54 -18.92
N ASP A 682 17.92 0.37 -19.17
CA ASP A 682 17.01 0.15 -20.31
C ASP A 682 15.63 0.78 -20.05
N TYR A 683 15.31 1.09 -18.79
CA TYR A 683 14.05 1.65 -18.36
C TYR A 683 14.03 3.19 -18.53
N PRO A 684 12.93 3.76 -19.09
CA PRO A 684 12.92 5.15 -19.59
C PRO A 684 12.96 6.22 -18.50
N ALA A 685 12.51 5.88 -17.27
CA ALA A 685 12.61 6.73 -16.10
C ALA A 685 13.25 5.95 -14.95
N GLN A 686 13.89 6.68 -14.04
CA GLN A 686 14.60 6.16 -12.88
C GLN A 686 14.12 6.88 -11.61
N LEU A 687 14.24 6.20 -10.46
CA LEU A 687 13.93 6.76 -9.14
C LEU A 687 14.69 8.08 -8.91
N ALA A 688 13.97 9.15 -8.58
CA ALA A 688 14.57 10.44 -8.27
C ALA A 688 15.03 10.45 -6.81
N LEU A 689 16.32 10.24 -6.60
CA LEU A 689 16.97 10.32 -5.29
C LEU A 689 17.38 11.76 -4.96
N GLY A 690 17.27 12.13 -3.68
CA GLY A 690 17.61 13.46 -3.18
C GLY A 690 16.53 14.04 -2.27
N GLY A 691 16.56 15.36 -2.12
CA GLY A 691 15.80 16.10 -1.11
C GLY A 691 16.41 15.98 0.28
N ASN A 692 16.27 17.03 1.10
CA ASN A 692 16.72 17.09 2.49
C ASN A 692 15.56 17.27 3.49
N GLY A 693 14.31 17.30 3.01
CA GLY A 693 13.13 17.65 3.80
C GLY A 693 12.89 19.16 3.98
N GLU A 694 13.71 20.02 3.35
CA GLU A 694 13.56 21.48 3.37
C GLU A 694 13.26 22.05 1.96
N GLU A 695 13.78 21.40 0.90
CA GLU A 695 13.53 21.76 -0.51
C GLU A 695 12.62 20.76 -1.23
N ILE A 696 11.77 21.25 -2.14
CA ILE A 696 10.89 20.40 -2.97
C ILE A 696 11.69 19.74 -4.11
N LEU A 697 11.74 18.41 -4.10
CA LEU A 697 12.34 17.58 -5.14
C LEU A 697 11.53 17.69 -6.44
N ASN A 698 12.05 18.40 -7.44
CA ASN A 698 11.35 18.59 -8.72
C ASN A 698 11.68 17.47 -9.72
N ILE A 699 10.66 16.67 -10.08
CA ILE A 699 10.79 15.50 -10.93
C ILE A 699 10.09 15.78 -12.26
N THR A 700 10.85 15.98 -13.33
CA THR A 700 10.28 16.20 -14.67
C THR A 700 10.05 14.86 -15.37
N TYR A 701 8.83 14.62 -15.84
CA TYR A 701 8.43 13.39 -16.53
C TYR A 701 8.84 13.47 -18.02
N SER A 702 10.14 13.65 -18.26
CA SER A 702 10.72 13.93 -19.59
C SER A 702 10.61 12.79 -20.60
N GLU A 703 10.34 11.58 -20.13
CA GLU A 703 9.98 10.43 -20.95
C GLU A 703 8.59 10.56 -21.62
N GLY A 704 7.72 11.42 -21.07
CA GLY A 704 6.37 11.63 -21.55
C GLY A 704 5.58 10.32 -21.65
N CYS A 705 4.92 10.11 -22.78
CA CYS A 705 4.16 8.88 -23.05
C CYS A 705 5.04 7.62 -23.31
N VAL A 706 6.37 7.73 -23.30
CA VAL A 706 7.28 6.61 -23.63
C VAL A 706 7.55 5.74 -22.40
N LEU A 707 6.53 4.98 -22.00
CA LEU A 707 6.63 3.95 -20.97
C LEU A 707 6.85 2.54 -21.55
N TYR A 708 7.16 1.62 -20.65
CA TYR A 708 7.77 0.27 -20.74
C TYR A 708 7.32 -0.71 -21.85
N VAL A 709 6.30 -0.40 -22.65
CA VAL A 709 5.70 -1.31 -23.64
C VAL A 709 6.18 -1.04 -25.07
N SER A 710 6.80 0.12 -25.34
CA SER A 710 7.10 0.55 -26.73
C SER A 710 8.43 0.03 -27.33
N PHE A 711 9.38 -0.45 -26.52
CA PHE A 711 10.71 -0.85 -26.99
C PHE A 711 11.24 -2.12 -26.28
N TYR A 712 12.02 -2.91 -27.02
CA TYR A 712 12.74 -4.12 -26.59
C TYR A 712 11.90 -5.34 -26.16
N LEU A 713 11.21 -5.94 -27.13
CA LEU A 713 10.83 -7.36 -27.06
C LEU A 713 12.04 -8.26 -27.38
N LEU A 714 12.65 -8.82 -26.33
CA LEU A 714 13.62 -9.94 -26.27
C LEU A 714 14.91 -9.82 -27.11
#